data_AF-A0A9P8FCD2-F1
#
_entry.id   AF-A0A9P8FCD2-F1
#
_cell.length_a   1.000
_cell.length_b   1.000
_cell.length_c   1.000
_cell.angle_alpha   90.00
_cell.angle_beta   90.00
_cell.angle_gamma   90.00
#
_symmetry.space_group_name_H-M   'P 1'
#
loop_
_entity.id
_entity.type
_entity.pdbx_description
1 polymer ?
#
loop_
_entity_poly.entity_id
_entity_poly.type
_entity_poly.pdbx_seq_one_letter_code
_entity_poly.pdbx_strand_id
1 'polypeptide(L)'
;MPRDASHATLFPEIGMFLELPYPSQGIGLVSPPFAAASTPLGFANELAVQFDQSPTEIAVLTSTGVQIMRRRRLVDIFASLARYGGDAEGRDGQVKKFIRNYGRTETAATALAVACGEASDGNADARITNITEPDIVDFAREAFITQGGKPMLNENSVLDNNTPAIDNVRPSPRHDGMALYITRLVRSIWRAPVLTQKTTPVGGLVVTSTVALTKLQNIQRALNSLQEFLNKNKSSIEGLSGPESLGRVANKQDELSLQGEHRAMNALIQLISSIIEGIAFVLVLFDEKVDEIVLSLPEGSRERARQLTYEGLFCSPDGRNLAKELVKAIVNRNIANGSNVDTVAEALRRRCGSFCSADDVVIFKAQEQVKRASEAGPTSEASRRLLNESLRLFQKVAGSLSMEHLEWAVSQYIPMSFYAGAIQLALTVAHESDRANRALSWLRDDCPEDDPRQKAFEGRKQCYDLIHQVIVSLEQTAEANPDGAFSVTAKRQSEAYEIINNSEDEVFQNNLYDWYMGQGWNDRLLEISSPYVISYLRRRMDKNPDHADLLWRYYAHHNNFLEAASVQLLLAKSGFELNLEQRIGYLSRARTNASIRTVSLLDTAQGRQQLLREITDLLEVGNIQDDILQRMKSDTRLTEQRRPQVLKALDGQILEVAELFNQYADQAGYYDICILIYHCADHRNPADIQSTWQLLIEQVHQEAENSDQMRPFEAVALKVRSLGQRLHAAEATFPIPILLPMLLRYALEYQNNAASPMWVMDTFLELDIRPSALVPVIEQMYYTNEQPFVGRHRRILAADLIYLVQAWLRESERHGDSVLFGSDDSAAGIDELLTSLAGSQDLDAANQQAVDILRGRIAQAMR
;
A
#
# COMPACT_ATOMS: atom_id res chain seq x y z
N MET A 1 -23.93 5.54 59.24
CA MET A 1 -23.24 6.20 60.37
C MET A 1 -22.35 5.18 61.06
N PRO A 2 -21.10 5.52 61.42
CA PRO A 2 -20.27 4.66 62.26
C PRO A 2 -20.92 4.58 63.64
N ARG A 3 -21.04 3.37 64.20
CA ARG A 3 -21.46 3.20 65.60
C ARG A 3 -20.30 3.65 66.50
N ASP A 4 -20.62 4.50 67.47
CA ASP A 4 -19.74 4.96 68.54
C ASP A 4 -18.98 3.81 69.21
N ALA A 5 -17.69 4.01 69.44
CA ALA A 5 -16.77 3.04 70.06
C ALA A 5 -16.95 2.87 71.58
N SER A 6 -18.00 3.45 72.16
CA SER A 6 -18.28 3.44 73.61
C SER A 6 -19.18 2.29 74.08
N HIS A 7 -19.69 1.45 73.17
CA HIS A 7 -20.41 0.23 73.54
C HIS A 7 -19.49 -1.00 73.44
N ALA A 8 -19.30 -1.67 74.58
CA ALA A 8 -18.63 -2.97 74.65
C ALA A 8 -19.18 -3.92 73.58
N THR A 9 -18.29 -4.57 72.84
CA THR A 9 -18.62 -5.72 72.00
C THR A 9 -19.12 -6.85 72.90
N LEU A 10 -20.42 -6.86 73.19
CA LEU A 10 -21.08 -8.00 73.81
C LEU A 10 -21.16 -9.09 72.74
N PHE A 11 -20.24 -10.07 72.79
CA PHE A 11 -20.37 -11.30 72.01
C PHE A 11 -21.66 -12.00 72.46
N PRO A 12 -22.73 -12.02 71.65
CA PRO A 12 -23.97 -12.65 72.06
C PRO A 12 -23.81 -14.17 71.97
N GLU A 13 -23.94 -14.87 73.09
CA GLU A 13 -23.98 -16.33 73.13
C GLU A 13 -25.43 -16.80 73.09
N ILE A 14 -25.74 -17.73 72.18
CA ILE A 14 -27.05 -18.36 72.09
C ILE A 14 -26.93 -19.75 72.71
N GLY A 15 -27.45 -19.90 73.92
CA GLY A 15 -27.60 -21.20 74.58
C GLY A 15 -28.95 -21.83 74.27
N MET A 16 -28.98 -23.15 74.07
CA MET A 16 -30.22 -23.92 73.99
C MET A 16 -30.09 -25.19 74.81
N PHE A 17 -31.17 -25.58 75.49
CA PHE A 17 -31.25 -26.88 76.16
C PHE A 17 -31.77 -27.90 75.16
N LEU A 18 -31.02 -28.99 74.99
CA LEU A 18 -31.42 -30.12 74.18
C LEU A 18 -31.55 -31.35 75.08
N GLU A 19 -32.74 -31.94 75.12
CA GLU A 19 -32.95 -33.19 75.86
C GLU A 19 -32.39 -34.38 75.06
N LEU A 20 -31.42 -35.06 75.64
CA LEU A 20 -30.90 -36.31 75.12
C LEU A 20 -31.72 -37.48 75.70
N PRO A 21 -32.07 -38.50 74.90
CA PRO A 21 -32.86 -39.63 75.38
C PRO A 21 -32.11 -40.49 76.43
N TYR A 22 -30.78 -40.38 76.50
CA TYR A 22 -29.93 -41.10 77.45
C TYR A 22 -28.74 -40.23 77.89
N PRO A 23 -28.11 -40.52 79.04
CA PRO A 23 -26.93 -39.80 79.51
C PRO A 23 -25.78 -39.83 78.49
N SER A 24 -25.09 -38.71 78.32
CA SER A 24 -23.91 -38.63 77.46
C SER A 24 -22.71 -39.35 78.10
N GLN A 25 -22.04 -40.19 77.32
CA GLN A 25 -20.79 -40.88 77.67
C GLN A 25 -19.56 -40.17 77.09
N GLY A 26 -19.73 -39.39 76.03
CA GLY A 26 -18.66 -38.63 75.39
C GLY A 26 -19.18 -37.68 74.32
N ILE A 27 -18.41 -36.63 74.05
CA ILE A 27 -18.71 -35.62 73.03
C ILE A 27 -17.44 -35.41 72.19
N GLY A 28 -17.56 -35.45 70.87
CA GLY A 28 -16.45 -35.25 69.95
C GLY A 28 -16.86 -34.56 68.65
N LEU A 29 -15.89 -33.97 67.95
CA LEU A 29 -16.10 -33.40 66.63
C LEU A 29 -16.02 -34.50 65.56
N VAL A 30 -16.99 -34.52 64.64
CA VAL A 30 -16.99 -35.36 63.44
C VAL A 30 -16.32 -34.65 62.29
N SER A 31 -16.58 -33.34 62.16
CA SER A 31 -15.94 -32.47 61.17
C SER A 31 -14.54 -32.02 61.63
N PRO A 32 -13.65 -31.62 60.71
CA PRO A 32 -12.38 -30.97 61.06
C PRO A 32 -12.58 -29.75 61.98
N PRO A 33 -11.59 -29.40 62.82
CA PRO A 33 -11.63 -28.17 63.61
C PRO A 33 -11.90 -26.94 62.74
N PHE A 34 -12.87 -26.14 63.15
CA PHE A 34 -13.30 -24.98 62.37
C PHE A 34 -12.26 -23.86 62.41
N ALA A 35 -11.89 -23.35 61.23
CA ALA A 35 -11.12 -22.12 61.08
C ALA A 35 -11.45 -21.47 59.73
N ALA A 36 -12.04 -20.26 59.75
CA ALA A 36 -12.29 -19.48 58.54
C ALA A 36 -11.06 -18.68 58.07
N ALA A 37 -10.12 -18.40 58.98
CA ALA A 37 -8.84 -17.75 58.70
C ALA A 37 -7.73 -18.34 59.59
N SER A 38 -6.49 -18.31 59.12
CA SER A 38 -5.31 -18.70 59.91
C SER A 38 -4.85 -17.60 60.88
N THR A 39 -5.51 -16.45 60.89
CA THR A 39 -5.21 -15.32 61.76
C THR A 39 -6.36 -15.10 62.75
N PRO A 40 -6.11 -14.48 63.93
CA PRO A 40 -7.15 -14.21 64.92
C PRO A 40 -8.33 -13.40 64.34
N LEU A 41 -8.04 -12.47 63.44
CA LEU A 41 -9.06 -11.66 62.78
C LEU A 41 -9.79 -12.50 61.73
N GLY A 42 -11.10 -12.70 61.93
CA GLY A 42 -11.93 -13.50 61.04
C GLY A 42 -11.88 -15.01 61.28
N PHE A 43 -11.12 -15.50 62.27
CA PHE A 43 -11.02 -16.92 62.62
C PHE A 43 -12.40 -17.58 62.79
N ALA A 44 -13.29 -16.94 63.55
CA ALA A 44 -14.63 -17.43 63.90
C ALA A 44 -15.73 -17.03 62.88
N ASN A 45 -15.38 -16.53 61.70
CA ASN A 45 -16.37 -16.05 60.72
C ASN A 45 -16.99 -17.19 59.91
N GLU A 46 -17.92 -17.92 60.52
CA GLU A 46 -18.65 -19.03 59.88
C GLU A 46 -19.43 -18.61 58.63
N LEU A 47 -19.99 -17.40 58.63
CA LEU A 47 -20.76 -16.88 57.50
C LEU A 47 -19.92 -16.79 56.22
N ALA A 48 -18.60 -16.58 56.38
CA ALA A 48 -17.66 -16.44 55.28
C ALA A 48 -17.37 -17.75 54.53
N VAL A 49 -17.57 -18.91 55.17
CA VAL A 49 -17.22 -20.24 54.62
C VAL A 49 -18.42 -21.17 54.48
N GLN A 50 -19.64 -20.71 54.78
CA GLN A 50 -20.86 -21.52 54.79
C GLN A 50 -21.23 -22.20 53.45
N PHE A 51 -20.66 -21.76 52.32
CA PHE A 51 -20.84 -22.33 50.98
C PHE A 51 -19.62 -23.14 50.50
N ASP A 52 -18.50 -23.06 51.22
CA ASP A 52 -17.21 -23.62 50.80
C ASP A 52 -16.79 -24.82 51.66
N GLN A 53 -17.13 -24.79 52.95
CA GLN A 53 -16.82 -25.83 53.93
C GLN A 53 -18.10 -26.53 54.41
N SER A 54 -17.97 -27.80 54.77
CA SER A 54 -19.04 -28.54 55.44
C SER A 54 -19.35 -27.93 56.81
N PRO A 55 -20.64 -27.87 57.22
CA PRO A 55 -21.01 -27.43 58.56
C PRO A 55 -20.32 -28.25 59.66
N THR A 56 -20.10 -27.63 60.81
CA THR A 56 -19.56 -28.35 61.98
C THR A 56 -20.55 -29.40 62.46
N GLU A 57 -20.07 -30.63 62.63
CA GLU A 57 -20.83 -31.76 63.14
C GLU A 57 -20.20 -32.28 64.43
N ILE A 58 -21.04 -32.46 65.46
CA ILE A 58 -20.67 -32.91 66.80
C ILE A 58 -21.35 -34.25 67.05
N ALA A 59 -20.58 -35.28 67.38
CA ALA A 59 -21.09 -36.57 67.81
C ALA A 59 -21.21 -36.60 69.34
N VAL A 60 -22.41 -36.88 69.83
CA VAL A 60 -22.70 -37.17 71.23
C VAL A 60 -22.95 -38.65 71.38
N LEU A 61 -22.04 -39.34 72.07
CA LEU A 61 -22.17 -40.75 72.39
C LEU A 61 -23.08 -40.88 73.61
N THR A 62 -24.13 -41.68 73.49
CA THR A 62 -25.02 -42.07 74.59
C THR A 62 -24.94 -43.58 74.83
N SER A 63 -25.57 -44.09 75.89
CA SER A 63 -25.56 -45.52 76.20
C SER A 63 -26.20 -46.42 75.12
N THR A 64 -26.97 -45.86 74.19
CA THR A 64 -27.69 -46.61 73.15
C THR A 64 -27.24 -46.31 71.72
N GLY A 65 -26.43 -45.28 71.50
CA GLY A 65 -25.95 -44.94 70.16
C GLY A 65 -25.25 -43.58 70.07
N VAL A 66 -24.91 -43.18 68.85
CA VAL A 66 -24.28 -41.90 68.54
C VAL A 66 -25.31 -40.96 67.92
N GLN A 67 -25.48 -39.78 68.52
CA GLN A 67 -26.29 -38.71 67.96
C GLN A 67 -25.38 -37.68 67.31
N ILE A 68 -25.60 -37.39 66.02
CA ILE A 68 -24.84 -36.37 65.28
C ILE A 68 -25.65 -35.08 65.27
N MET A 69 -25.11 -34.05 65.89
CA MET A 69 -25.64 -32.70 65.88
C MET A 69 -24.93 -31.88 64.82
N ARG A 70 -25.68 -31.30 63.89
CA ARG A 70 -25.14 -30.41 62.86
C ARG A 70 -25.44 -28.96 63.22
N ARG A 71 -24.41 -28.12 63.16
CA ARG A 71 -24.59 -26.67 63.28
C ARG A 71 -25.35 -26.13 62.07
N ARG A 72 -26.45 -25.40 62.31
CA ARG A 72 -27.27 -24.83 61.24
C ARG A 72 -26.56 -23.62 60.61
N ARG A 73 -26.54 -23.55 59.28
CA ARG A 73 -25.99 -22.39 58.56
C ARG A 73 -26.99 -21.23 58.59
N LEU A 74 -26.51 -20.01 58.37
CA LEU A 74 -27.37 -18.83 58.37
C LEU A 74 -28.46 -18.90 57.29
N VAL A 75 -28.14 -19.44 56.12
CA VAL A 75 -29.10 -19.70 55.04
C VAL A 75 -30.20 -20.70 55.45
N ASP A 76 -29.85 -21.73 56.21
CA ASP A 76 -30.82 -22.74 56.69
C ASP A 76 -31.70 -22.15 57.81
N ILE A 77 -31.14 -21.25 58.64
CA ILE A 77 -31.90 -20.49 59.65
C ILE A 77 -32.90 -19.58 58.94
N PHE A 78 -32.47 -18.82 57.93
CA PHE A 78 -33.35 -17.92 57.18
C PHE A 78 -34.45 -18.68 56.43
N ALA A 79 -34.13 -19.79 55.77
CA ALA A 79 -35.13 -20.65 55.13
C ALA A 79 -36.16 -21.20 56.13
N SER A 80 -35.75 -21.53 57.36
CA SER A 80 -36.70 -21.96 58.39
C SER A 80 -37.62 -20.86 58.90
N LEU A 81 -37.23 -19.58 58.81
CA LEU A 81 -38.14 -18.47 59.10
C LEU A 81 -39.31 -18.46 58.11
N ALA A 82 -39.08 -18.85 56.85
CA ALA A 82 -40.14 -18.96 55.86
C ALA A 82 -41.16 -20.07 56.20
N ARG A 83 -40.64 -21.21 56.70
CA ARG A 83 -41.43 -22.40 57.04
C ARG A 83 -42.18 -22.27 58.37
N TYR A 84 -41.53 -21.74 59.40
CA TYR A 84 -42.04 -21.75 60.78
C TYR A 84 -42.33 -20.36 61.36
N GLY A 85 -41.97 -19.27 60.66
CA GLY A 85 -42.07 -17.89 61.17
C GLY A 85 -43.47 -17.28 61.19
N GLY A 86 -44.51 -18.08 61.43
CA GLY A 86 -45.92 -17.67 61.46
C GLY A 86 -46.44 -17.13 62.80
N ASP A 87 -45.59 -16.53 63.64
CA ASP A 87 -46.00 -15.95 64.93
C ASP A 87 -46.74 -14.60 64.77
N ALA A 88 -47.18 -14.00 65.88
CA ALA A 88 -48.03 -12.80 65.98
C ALA A 88 -47.58 -11.53 65.21
N GLU A 89 -46.31 -11.43 64.81
CA GLU A 89 -45.76 -10.31 64.02
C GLU A 89 -45.67 -10.60 62.50
N GLY A 90 -46.02 -11.81 62.08
CA GLY A 90 -45.95 -12.26 60.68
C GLY A 90 -44.53 -12.38 60.10
N ARG A 91 -44.46 -12.80 58.84
CA ARG A 91 -43.21 -13.04 58.10
C ARG A 91 -42.31 -11.79 58.01
N ASP A 92 -42.89 -10.60 57.78
CA ASP A 92 -42.14 -9.33 57.70
C ASP A 92 -41.52 -8.91 59.05
N GLY A 93 -42.21 -9.15 60.17
CA GLY A 93 -41.68 -8.89 61.51
C GLY A 93 -40.45 -9.74 61.83
N GLN A 94 -40.46 -11.01 61.42
CA GLN A 94 -39.30 -11.91 61.59
C GLN A 94 -38.11 -11.48 60.73
N VAL A 95 -38.34 -11.00 59.50
CA VAL A 95 -37.26 -10.45 58.66
C VAL A 95 -36.67 -9.19 59.30
N LYS A 96 -37.49 -8.30 59.88
CA LYS A 96 -36.99 -7.12 60.62
C LYS A 96 -36.17 -7.50 61.85
N LYS A 97 -36.58 -8.53 62.60
CA LYS A 97 -35.79 -9.10 63.72
C LYS A 97 -34.45 -9.64 63.23
N PHE A 98 -34.45 -10.37 62.12
CA PHE A 98 -33.24 -10.90 61.49
C PHE A 98 -32.29 -9.77 61.05
N ILE A 99 -32.82 -8.71 60.43
CA ILE A 99 -32.07 -7.48 60.08
C ILE A 99 -31.48 -6.80 61.31
N ARG A 100 -32.22 -6.75 62.43
CA ARG A 100 -31.71 -6.13 63.67
C ARG A 100 -30.51 -6.90 64.23
N ASN A 101 -30.52 -8.23 64.11
CA ASN A 101 -29.49 -9.10 64.67
C ASN A 101 -28.25 -9.20 63.78
N TYR A 102 -28.41 -9.34 62.47
CA TYR A 102 -27.31 -9.59 61.52
C TYR A 102 -26.97 -8.38 60.63
N GLY A 103 -27.83 -7.38 60.57
CA GLY A 103 -27.70 -6.23 59.68
C GLY A 103 -28.30 -6.46 58.30
N ARG A 104 -28.62 -5.37 57.59
CA ARG A 104 -29.29 -5.41 56.27
C ARG A 104 -28.47 -6.12 55.20
N THR A 105 -27.16 -5.91 55.19
CA THR A 105 -26.24 -6.50 54.19
C THR A 105 -26.20 -8.03 54.30
N GLU A 106 -26.08 -8.57 55.52
CA GLU A 106 -26.09 -10.03 55.74
C GLU A 106 -27.46 -10.64 55.44
N THR A 107 -28.55 -9.95 55.78
CA THR A 107 -29.90 -10.39 55.39
C THR A 107 -30.04 -10.44 53.88
N ALA A 108 -29.60 -9.42 53.15
CA ALA A 108 -29.67 -9.40 51.70
C ALA A 108 -28.83 -10.52 51.07
N ALA A 109 -27.60 -10.75 51.54
CA ALA A 109 -26.74 -11.84 51.07
C ALA A 109 -27.38 -13.22 51.33
N THR A 110 -27.96 -13.41 52.51
CA THR A 110 -28.60 -14.67 52.93
C THR A 110 -29.88 -14.91 52.14
N ALA A 111 -30.75 -13.91 52.01
CA ALA A 111 -31.97 -13.99 51.22
C ALA A 111 -31.67 -14.30 49.75
N LEU A 112 -30.64 -13.67 49.18
CA LEU A 112 -30.19 -13.96 47.83
C LEU A 112 -29.71 -15.42 47.68
N ALA A 113 -28.89 -15.92 48.60
CA ALA A 113 -28.43 -17.31 48.58
C ALA A 113 -29.58 -18.32 48.70
N VAL A 114 -30.57 -18.05 49.56
CA VAL A 114 -31.78 -18.90 49.69
C VAL A 114 -32.63 -18.84 48.42
N ALA A 115 -32.79 -17.67 47.79
CA ALA A 115 -33.49 -17.53 46.52
C ALA A 115 -32.79 -18.26 45.36
N CYS A 116 -31.46 -18.44 45.45
CA CYS A 116 -30.68 -19.26 44.53
C CYS A 116 -30.69 -20.76 44.85
N GLY A 117 -31.34 -21.20 45.94
CA GLY A 117 -31.47 -22.62 46.30
C GLY A 117 -30.28 -23.21 47.06
N GLU A 118 -29.47 -22.39 47.74
CA GLU A 118 -28.32 -22.86 48.55
C GLU A 118 -28.70 -23.36 49.96
N ALA A 119 -29.95 -23.12 50.38
CA ALA A 119 -30.46 -23.65 51.64
C ALA A 119 -30.67 -25.16 51.53
N SER A 120 -30.37 -25.89 52.60
CA SER A 120 -30.55 -27.34 52.65
C SER A 120 -31.42 -27.73 53.83
N ASP A 121 -32.28 -28.73 53.65
CA ASP A 121 -33.02 -29.30 54.76
C ASP A 121 -32.26 -30.50 55.32
N GLY A 122 -31.88 -30.39 56.59
CA GLY A 122 -31.22 -31.47 57.32
C GLY A 122 -32.25 -32.34 58.02
N ASN A 123 -33.08 -33.08 57.28
CA ASN A 123 -33.93 -34.09 57.89
C ASN A 123 -33.11 -35.37 58.20
N ALA A 124 -33.56 -36.14 59.19
CA ALA A 124 -32.83 -37.22 59.85
C ALA A 124 -32.34 -38.39 58.96
N ASP A 125 -32.73 -38.43 57.67
CA ASP A 125 -32.23 -39.40 56.70
C ASP A 125 -31.10 -38.80 55.86
N ALA A 126 -30.05 -39.58 55.63
CA ALA A 126 -28.72 -39.21 55.13
C ALA A 126 -28.62 -38.52 53.74
N ARG A 127 -29.70 -38.00 53.16
CA ARG A 127 -29.67 -37.22 51.91
C ARG A 127 -29.97 -35.75 52.19
N ILE A 128 -28.90 -34.95 52.21
CA ILE A 128 -29.00 -33.49 52.22
C ILE A 128 -29.59 -33.07 50.86
N THR A 129 -30.83 -32.56 50.86
CA THR A 129 -31.47 -32.02 49.66
C THR A 129 -31.61 -30.51 49.76
N ASN A 130 -31.33 -29.81 48.67
CA ASN A 130 -31.53 -28.37 48.60
C ASN A 130 -33.02 -28.04 48.67
N ILE A 131 -33.34 -26.98 49.40
CA ILE A 131 -34.70 -26.47 49.55
C ILE A 131 -35.04 -25.69 48.29
N THR A 132 -35.92 -26.23 47.46
CA THR A 132 -36.41 -25.61 46.22
C THR A 132 -37.91 -25.33 46.25
N GLU A 133 -38.52 -25.33 47.44
CA GLU A 133 -39.94 -25.02 47.61
C GLU A 133 -40.25 -23.59 47.12
N PRO A 134 -41.21 -23.40 46.19
CA PRO A 134 -41.51 -22.09 45.59
C PRO A 134 -41.82 -21.01 46.64
N ASP A 135 -42.58 -21.36 47.68
CA ASP A 135 -42.98 -20.43 48.74
C ASP A 135 -41.77 -19.85 49.50
N ILE A 136 -40.71 -20.65 49.71
CA ILE A 136 -39.50 -20.23 50.43
C ILE A 136 -38.63 -19.37 49.52
N VAL A 137 -38.51 -19.75 48.25
CA VAL A 137 -37.78 -18.98 47.23
C VAL A 137 -38.44 -17.63 47.01
N ASP A 138 -39.78 -17.58 46.93
CA ASP A 138 -40.54 -16.33 46.78
C ASP A 138 -40.44 -15.43 48.02
N PHE A 139 -40.50 -16.02 49.22
CA PHE A 139 -40.25 -15.27 50.46
C PHE A 139 -38.85 -14.64 50.49
N ALA A 140 -37.83 -15.40 50.08
CA ALA A 140 -36.45 -14.92 50.03
C ALA A 140 -36.26 -13.84 48.95
N ARG A 141 -36.91 -14.01 47.79
CA ARG A 141 -36.97 -13.01 46.71
C ARG A 141 -37.61 -11.71 47.18
N GLU A 142 -38.76 -11.79 47.84
CA GLU A 142 -39.47 -10.63 48.37
C GLU A 142 -38.63 -9.92 49.43
N ALA A 143 -38.00 -10.65 50.34
CA ALA A 143 -37.09 -10.10 51.34
C ALA A 143 -35.89 -9.37 50.70
N PHE A 144 -35.28 -9.93 49.65
CA PHE A 144 -34.18 -9.30 48.94
C PHE A 144 -34.58 -7.99 48.22
N ILE A 145 -35.77 -7.98 47.60
CA ILE A 145 -36.28 -6.81 46.87
C ILE A 145 -36.70 -5.71 47.85
N THR A 146 -37.55 -6.03 48.83
CA THR A 146 -38.18 -5.05 49.73
C THR A 146 -37.24 -4.53 50.82
N GLN A 147 -36.33 -5.36 51.34
CA GLN A 147 -35.45 -5.00 52.47
C GLN A 147 -34.02 -4.64 52.04
N GLY A 148 -33.76 -4.55 50.73
CA GLY A 148 -32.43 -4.24 50.17
C GLY A 148 -31.90 -2.82 50.44
N GLY A 149 -32.73 -1.91 50.96
CA GLY A 149 -32.35 -0.52 51.19
C GLY A 149 -32.21 0.31 49.91
N LYS A 150 -31.66 1.53 50.05
CA LYS A 150 -31.50 2.51 48.95
C LYS A 150 -30.07 3.02 48.88
N PRO A 151 -29.56 3.38 47.68
CA PRO A 151 -28.27 4.06 47.55
C PRO A 151 -28.33 5.45 48.20
N MET A 152 -27.20 5.93 48.69
CA MET A 152 -27.11 7.28 49.28
C MET A 152 -25.90 8.03 48.74
N LEU A 153 -26.12 9.26 48.29
CA LEU A 153 -25.03 10.18 47.95
C LEU A 153 -24.37 10.68 49.24
N ASN A 154 -23.04 10.63 49.30
CA ASN A 154 -22.32 11.21 50.43
C ASN A 154 -22.11 12.72 50.17
N GLU A 155 -22.93 13.55 50.82
CA GLU A 155 -22.97 15.01 50.61
C GLU A 155 -21.63 15.69 50.95
N ASN A 156 -20.86 15.11 51.88
CA ASN A 156 -19.55 15.64 52.30
C ASN A 156 -18.42 15.44 51.26
N SER A 157 -18.59 14.53 50.29
CA SER A 157 -17.58 14.24 49.25
C SER A 157 -17.80 14.99 47.93
N VAL A 158 -18.91 15.74 47.79
CA VAL A 158 -19.24 16.52 46.57
C VAL A 158 -18.41 17.82 46.47
N LEU A 159 -17.56 18.10 47.46
CA LEU A 159 -16.70 19.29 47.50
C LEU A 159 -15.42 19.16 46.63
N ASP A 160 -15.04 17.94 46.23
CA ASP A 160 -13.89 17.70 45.36
C ASP A 160 -14.30 17.70 43.88
N ASN A 161 -14.08 18.84 43.20
CA ASN A 161 -14.44 19.09 41.80
C ASN A 161 -13.70 18.22 40.75
N ASN A 162 -12.81 17.32 41.16
CA ASN A 162 -11.99 16.49 40.26
C ASN A 162 -12.56 15.09 40.00
N THR A 163 -13.51 14.61 40.81
CA THR A 163 -14.14 13.28 40.65
C THR A 163 -15.60 13.40 40.21
N PRO A 164 -16.04 12.64 39.20
CA PRO A 164 -17.44 12.61 38.79
C PRO A 164 -18.37 12.33 39.98
N ALA A 165 -19.43 13.13 40.14
CA ALA A 165 -20.34 13.01 41.30
C ALA A 165 -21.00 11.62 41.45
N ILE A 166 -21.04 10.83 40.39
CA ILE A 166 -21.54 9.45 40.39
C ILE A 166 -20.64 8.48 41.18
N ASP A 167 -19.34 8.79 41.32
CA ASP A 167 -18.38 7.95 42.03
C ASP A 167 -18.47 8.14 43.57
N ASN A 168 -19.17 9.20 44.01
CA ASN A 168 -19.43 9.51 45.42
C ASN A 168 -20.74 8.88 45.96
N VAL A 169 -21.42 8.08 45.14
CA VAL A 169 -22.63 7.35 45.53
C VAL A 169 -22.23 6.11 46.32
N ARG A 170 -22.71 6.00 47.56
CA ARG A 170 -22.59 4.77 48.34
C ARG A 170 -23.67 3.79 47.87
N PRO A 171 -23.31 2.58 47.39
CA PRO A 171 -24.28 1.58 46.97
C PRO A 171 -25.21 1.14 48.11
N SER A 172 -26.35 0.58 47.74
CA SER A 172 -27.33 0.08 48.70
C SER A 172 -26.83 -1.18 49.43
N PRO A 173 -27.40 -1.50 50.62
CA PRO A 173 -27.14 -2.79 51.29
C PRO A 173 -27.44 -4.02 50.43
N ARG A 174 -28.31 -3.90 49.41
CA ARG A 174 -28.58 -4.93 48.41
C ARG A 174 -27.37 -5.23 47.56
N HIS A 175 -26.72 -4.20 47.03
CA HIS A 175 -25.46 -4.31 46.30
C HIS A 175 -24.39 -4.97 47.16
N ASP A 176 -24.21 -4.48 48.39
CA ASP A 176 -23.21 -5.02 49.31
C ASP A 176 -23.50 -6.49 49.67
N GLY A 177 -24.78 -6.85 49.83
CA GLY A 177 -25.19 -8.23 50.09
C GLY A 177 -24.91 -9.15 48.90
N MET A 178 -25.13 -8.67 47.68
CA MET A 178 -24.78 -9.40 46.45
C MET A 178 -23.26 -9.58 46.33
N ALA A 179 -22.48 -8.53 46.54
CA ALA A 179 -21.02 -8.60 46.55
C ALA A 179 -20.49 -9.59 47.61
N LEU A 180 -21.09 -9.58 48.80
CA LEU A 180 -20.73 -10.48 49.90
C LEU A 180 -21.01 -11.94 49.54
N TYR A 181 -22.17 -12.22 48.94
CA TYR A 181 -22.50 -13.58 48.48
C TYR A 181 -21.52 -14.08 47.42
N ILE A 182 -21.26 -13.28 46.37
CA ILE A 182 -20.28 -13.62 45.32
C ILE A 182 -18.90 -13.90 45.93
N THR A 183 -18.43 -13.00 46.79
CA THR A 183 -17.12 -13.11 47.45
C THR A 183 -17.00 -14.40 48.26
N ARG A 184 -18.08 -14.83 48.93
CA ARG A 184 -18.09 -16.08 49.71
C ARG A 184 -18.05 -17.32 48.82
N LEU A 185 -18.74 -17.30 47.68
CA LEU A 185 -18.71 -18.41 46.71
C LEU A 185 -17.31 -18.63 46.12
N VAL A 186 -16.57 -17.54 45.82
CA VAL A 186 -15.25 -17.63 45.16
C VAL A 186 -14.06 -17.49 46.11
N ARG A 187 -14.30 -17.29 47.42
CA ARG A 187 -13.26 -17.02 48.44
C ARG A 187 -12.06 -17.95 48.34
N SER A 188 -12.31 -19.25 48.26
CA SER A 188 -11.27 -20.27 48.33
C SER A 188 -10.48 -20.42 47.04
N ILE A 189 -10.99 -19.91 45.92
CA ILE A 189 -10.34 -19.97 44.62
C ILE A 189 -9.72 -18.63 44.21
N TRP A 190 -10.19 -17.50 44.74
CA TRP A 190 -9.86 -16.15 44.26
C TRP A 190 -8.35 -15.92 44.05
N ARG A 191 -7.54 -16.18 45.08
CA ARG A 191 -6.08 -16.02 45.03
C ARG A 191 -5.30 -17.29 44.70
N ALA A 192 -5.99 -18.41 44.47
CA ALA A 192 -5.33 -19.66 44.14
C ALA A 192 -4.75 -19.59 42.71
N PRO A 193 -3.56 -20.15 42.46
CA PRO A 193 -3.06 -20.32 41.10
C PRO A 193 -3.98 -21.30 40.35
N VAL A 194 -4.19 -21.09 39.05
CA VAL A 194 -5.04 -21.97 38.22
C VAL A 194 -4.36 -23.33 37.98
N LEU A 195 -3.05 -23.32 37.75
CA LEU A 195 -2.25 -24.48 37.38
C LEU A 195 -1.25 -24.85 38.49
N THR A 196 -1.06 -26.15 38.73
CA THR A 196 0.04 -26.70 39.52
C THR A 196 0.88 -27.62 38.65
N GLN A 197 2.18 -27.36 38.59
CA GLN A 197 3.12 -28.19 37.84
C GLN A 197 3.87 -29.13 38.79
N LYS A 198 3.88 -30.41 38.46
CA LYS A 198 4.71 -31.42 39.11
C LYS A 198 5.65 -32.02 38.06
N THR A 199 6.93 -32.09 38.39
CA THR A 199 7.89 -32.86 37.60
C THR A 199 7.76 -34.33 37.96
N THR A 200 7.54 -35.17 36.96
CA THR A 200 7.54 -36.63 37.14
C THR A 200 8.95 -37.12 37.46
N PRO A 201 9.10 -38.30 38.10
CA PRO A 201 10.41 -38.90 38.38
C PRO A 201 11.27 -39.15 37.14
N VAL A 202 10.67 -39.16 35.94
CA VAL A 202 11.30 -39.39 34.64
C VAL A 202 11.62 -38.08 33.90
N GLY A 203 11.37 -36.92 34.52
CA GLY A 203 11.66 -35.60 33.93
C GLY A 203 10.58 -35.01 33.03
N GLY A 204 9.43 -35.67 32.88
CA GLY A 204 8.25 -35.12 32.18
C GLY A 204 7.47 -34.12 33.03
N LEU A 205 6.93 -33.07 32.41
CA LEU A 205 6.06 -32.08 33.04
C LEU A 205 4.63 -32.61 33.12
N VAL A 206 4.02 -32.60 34.32
CA VAL A 206 2.60 -32.87 34.52
C VAL A 206 1.95 -31.65 35.16
N VAL A 207 0.90 -31.14 34.53
CA VAL A 207 0.14 -29.95 34.87
C VAL A 207 -1.25 -30.39 35.32
N THR A 208 -1.56 -30.11 36.58
CA THR A 208 -2.87 -30.43 37.19
C THR A 208 -3.58 -29.16 37.66
N SER A 209 -4.91 -29.21 37.73
CA SER A 209 -5.70 -28.12 38.31
C SER A 209 -5.41 -28.01 39.80
N THR A 210 -5.09 -26.80 40.27
CA THR A 210 -4.87 -26.54 41.71
C THR A 210 -6.15 -26.79 42.52
N VAL A 211 -7.30 -26.44 41.94
CA VAL A 211 -8.62 -26.61 42.55
C VAL A 211 -9.31 -27.79 41.89
N ALA A 212 -9.96 -28.65 42.69
CA ALA A 212 -10.72 -29.78 42.16
C ALA A 212 -11.81 -29.31 41.18
N LEU A 213 -11.90 -29.96 40.02
CA LEU A 213 -12.85 -29.58 38.96
C LEU A 213 -14.31 -29.64 39.43
N THR A 214 -14.64 -30.59 40.31
CA THR A 214 -15.98 -30.70 40.93
C THR A 214 -16.31 -29.46 41.77
N LYS A 215 -15.35 -28.90 42.49
CA LYS A 215 -15.53 -27.66 43.25
C LYS A 215 -15.79 -26.47 42.34
N LEU A 216 -15.03 -26.36 41.24
CA LEU A 216 -15.25 -25.33 40.22
C LEU A 216 -16.64 -25.43 39.58
N GLN A 217 -17.08 -26.65 39.25
CA GLN A 217 -18.43 -26.91 38.74
C GLN A 217 -19.52 -26.51 39.73
N ASN A 218 -19.33 -26.76 41.04
CA ASN A 218 -20.29 -26.35 42.08
C ASN A 218 -20.41 -24.82 42.15
N ILE A 219 -19.28 -24.11 42.16
CA ILE A 219 -19.24 -22.64 42.18
C ILE A 219 -19.90 -22.09 40.91
N GLN A 220 -19.60 -22.65 39.74
CA GLN A 220 -20.22 -22.24 38.48
C GLN A 220 -21.74 -22.45 38.49
N ARG A 221 -22.23 -23.57 39.05
CA ARG A 221 -23.68 -23.82 39.19
C ARG A 221 -24.34 -22.77 40.09
N ALA A 222 -23.76 -22.47 41.24
CA ALA A 222 -24.28 -21.45 42.16
C ALA A 222 -24.33 -20.05 41.51
N LEU A 223 -23.28 -19.67 40.75
CA LEU A 223 -23.23 -18.40 40.03
C LEU A 223 -24.20 -18.35 38.84
N ASN A 224 -24.42 -19.45 38.13
CA ASN A 224 -25.44 -19.53 37.08
C ASN A 224 -26.84 -19.35 37.67
N SER A 225 -27.15 -20.01 38.78
CA SER A 225 -28.42 -19.83 39.49
C SER A 225 -28.62 -18.38 39.96
N LEU A 226 -27.54 -17.72 40.42
CA LEU A 226 -27.55 -16.30 40.73
C LEU A 226 -27.83 -15.43 39.49
N GLN A 227 -27.13 -15.68 38.39
CA GLN A 227 -27.31 -14.93 37.15
C GLN A 227 -28.74 -15.09 36.60
N GLU A 228 -29.29 -16.30 36.62
CA GLU A 228 -30.69 -16.56 36.26
C GLU A 228 -31.68 -15.82 37.16
N PHE A 229 -31.46 -15.81 38.48
CA PHE A 229 -32.29 -15.06 39.41
C PHE A 229 -32.28 -13.56 39.11
N LEU A 230 -31.11 -12.96 38.89
CA LEU A 230 -30.98 -11.54 38.57
C LEU A 230 -31.64 -11.19 37.23
N ASN A 231 -31.48 -12.04 36.21
CA ASN A 231 -32.10 -11.85 34.90
C ASN A 231 -33.63 -11.93 34.96
N LYS A 232 -34.18 -12.90 35.69
CA LYS A 232 -35.64 -13.06 35.88
C LYS A 232 -36.26 -11.88 36.62
N ASN A 233 -35.52 -11.25 37.53
CA ASN A 233 -36.03 -10.18 38.42
C ASN A 233 -35.50 -8.77 38.07
N LYS A 234 -34.92 -8.59 36.88
CA LYS A 234 -34.27 -7.33 36.45
C LYS A 234 -35.20 -6.11 36.53
N SER A 235 -36.49 -6.28 36.23
CA SER A 235 -37.50 -5.21 36.28
C SER A 235 -37.96 -4.85 37.69
N SER A 236 -37.78 -5.75 38.66
CA SER A 236 -38.21 -5.54 40.06
C SER A 236 -37.08 -5.08 40.98
N ILE A 237 -35.82 -5.27 40.57
CA ILE A 237 -34.65 -4.87 41.35
C ILE A 237 -34.22 -3.45 40.95
N GLU A 238 -34.42 -2.50 41.85
CA GLU A 238 -33.89 -1.13 41.72
C GLU A 238 -32.36 -1.17 41.51
N GLY A 239 -31.87 -0.43 40.51
CA GLY A 239 -30.48 -0.46 40.08
C GLY A 239 -30.17 -1.48 38.97
N LEU A 240 -31.03 -2.47 38.71
CA LEU A 240 -30.90 -3.37 37.54
C LEU A 240 -31.90 -3.05 36.43
N SER A 241 -32.98 -2.39 36.80
CA SER A 241 -33.97 -1.82 35.89
C SER A 241 -33.30 -0.75 35.01
N GLY A 242 -33.52 -0.79 33.69
CA GLY A 242 -32.91 0.14 32.75
C GLY A 242 -33.46 1.57 32.85
N PRO A 243 -33.34 2.38 31.76
CA PRO A 243 -33.73 3.79 31.74
C PRO A 243 -35.18 4.07 32.17
N GLU A 244 -36.06 3.07 32.08
CA GLU A 244 -37.46 3.12 32.53
C GLU A 244 -37.61 3.45 34.02
N SER A 245 -36.62 3.11 34.85
CA SER A 245 -36.62 3.43 36.28
C SER A 245 -36.20 4.88 36.57
N LEU A 246 -35.40 5.50 35.69
CA LEU A 246 -34.95 6.89 35.81
C LEU A 246 -36.11 7.88 35.59
N GLY A 247 -37.08 7.54 34.74
CA GLY A 247 -38.27 8.37 34.47
C GLY A 247 -39.25 8.48 35.65
N ARG A 248 -39.07 7.70 36.72
CA ARG A 248 -39.93 7.71 37.93
C ARG A 248 -39.34 8.54 39.07
N VAL A 249 -38.17 9.13 38.88
CA VAL A 249 -37.42 9.80 39.95
C VAL A 249 -37.78 11.28 40.00
N ALA A 250 -38.16 11.78 41.17
CA ALA A 250 -38.63 13.16 41.36
C ALA A 250 -37.50 14.19 41.48
N ASN A 251 -36.31 13.79 41.94
CA ASN A 251 -35.19 14.68 42.26
C ASN A 251 -33.91 14.28 41.53
N LYS A 252 -33.12 15.27 41.08
CA LYS A 252 -31.82 15.07 40.40
C LYS A 252 -30.78 14.33 41.26
N GLN A 253 -30.85 14.46 42.59
CA GLN A 253 -29.98 13.74 43.53
C GLN A 253 -30.32 12.24 43.62
N ASP A 254 -31.61 11.91 43.59
CA ASP A 254 -32.08 10.53 43.56
C ASP A 254 -31.75 9.87 42.20
N GLU A 255 -31.79 10.65 41.11
CA GLU A 255 -31.41 10.20 39.78
C GLU A 255 -29.93 9.81 39.74
N LEU A 256 -29.05 10.68 40.26
CA LEU A 256 -27.61 10.41 40.36
C LEU A 256 -27.32 9.18 41.25
N SER A 257 -28.02 9.05 42.38
CA SER A 257 -27.86 7.92 43.30
C SER A 257 -28.28 6.60 42.65
N LEU A 258 -29.35 6.62 41.85
CA LEU A 258 -29.81 5.46 41.10
C LEU A 258 -28.87 5.10 39.94
N GLN A 259 -28.30 6.11 39.25
CA GLN A 259 -27.28 5.88 38.22
C GLN A 259 -26.00 5.26 38.81
N GLY A 260 -25.55 5.73 39.98
CA GLY A 260 -24.42 5.16 40.71
C GLY A 260 -24.67 3.71 41.14
N GLU A 261 -25.85 3.43 41.69
CA GLU A 261 -26.29 2.06 42.02
C GLU A 261 -26.32 1.17 40.77
N HIS A 262 -26.84 1.67 39.66
CA HIS A 262 -26.91 0.92 38.40
C HIS A 262 -25.53 0.55 37.89
N ARG A 263 -24.59 1.49 37.89
CA ARG A 263 -23.20 1.24 37.51
C ARG A 263 -22.55 0.18 38.39
N ALA A 264 -22.73 0.26 39.71
CA ALA A 264 -22.16 -0.69 40.67
C ALA A 264 -22.77 -2.11 40.53
N MET A 265 -24.10 -2.20 40.45
CA MET A 265 -24.80 -3.47 40.25
C MET A 265 -24.46 -4.12 38.90
N ASN A 266 -24.39 -3.32 37.83
CA ASN A 266 -23.99 -3.81 36.52
C ASN A 266 -22.54 -4.32 36.52
N ALA A 267 -21.62 -3.64 37.24
CA ALA A 267 -20.24 -4.11 37.39
C ALA A 267 -20.17 -5.50 38.06
N LEU A 268 -20.98 -5.75 39.10
CA LEU A 268 -21.07 -7.07 39.72
C LEU A 268 -21.67 -8.12 38.77
N ILE A 269 -22.67 -7.77 37.94
CA ILE A 269 -23.19 -8.68 36.91
C ILE A 269 -22.11 -9.04 35.89
N GLN A 270 -21.34 -8.06 35.41
CA GLN A 270 -20.22 -8.32 34.50
C GLN A 270 -19.15 -9.18 35.16
N LEU A 271 -18.89 -8.97 36.46
CA LEU A 271 -17.98 -9.82 37.24
C LEU A 271 -18.50 -11.26 37.35
N ILE A 272 -19.79 -11.47 37.63
CA ILE A 272 -20.41 -12.80 37.66
C ILE A 272 -20.21 -13.50 36.30
N SER A 273 -20.50 -12.82 35.20
CA SER A 273 -20.27 -13.36 33.85
C SER A 273 -18.80 -13.72 33.62
N SER A 274 -17.87 -12.82 33.99
CA SER A 274 -16.42 -13.06 33.86
C SER A 274 -15.95 -14.27 34.67
N ILE A 275 -16.45 -14.46 35.88
CA ILE A 275 -16.14 -15.62 36.73
C ILE A 275 -16.71 -16.90 36.12
N ILE A 276 -17.97 -16.89 35.68
CA ILE A 276 -18.62 -18.05 35.05
C ILE A 276 -17.83 -18.48 33.81
N GLU A 277 -17.49 -17.54 32.94
CA GLU A 277 -16.72 -17.78 31.72
C GLU A 277 -15.29 -18.23 32.02
N GLY A 278 -14.61 -17.62 32.99
CA GLY A 278 -13.27 -18.00 33.40
C GLY A 278 -13.22 -19.42 33.98
N ILE A 279 -14.19 -19.79 34.81
CA ILE A 279 -14.32 -21.17 35.30
C ILE A 279 -14.64 -22.12 34.14
N ALA A 280 -15.54 -21.74 33.23
CA ALA A 280 -15.86 -22.57 32.07
C ALA A 280 -14.63 -22.83 31.20
N PHE A 281 -13.82 -21.80 30.96
CA PHE A 281 -12.56 -21.90 30.25
C PHE A 281 -11.59 -22.87 30.94
N VAL A 282 -11.42 -22.77 32.26
CA VAL A 282 -10.57 -23.70 33.01
C VAL A 282 -11.07 -25.15 32.90
N LEU A 283 -12.39 -25.36 32.98
CA LEU A 283 -12.96 -26.70 32.77
C LEU A 283 -12.65 -27.25 31.36
N VAL A 284 -12.84 -26.44 30.31
CA VAL A 284 -12.50 -26.83 28.93
C VAL A 284 -10.99 -27.08 28.76
N LEU A 285 -10.15 -26.26 29.38
CA LEU A 285 -8.69 -26.43 29.34
C LEU A 285 -8.30 -27.81 29.88
N PHE A 286 -8.88 -28.24 31.01
CA PHE A 286 -8.58 -29.54 31.64
C PHE A 286 -9.34 -30.73 31.05
N ASP A 287 -10.32 -30.52 30.17
CA ASP A 287 -10.88 -31.58 29.31
C ASP A 287 -9.86 -32.00 28.23
N GLU A 288 -8.88 -31.13 27.94
CA GLU A 288 -7.79 -31.35 26.98
C GLU A 288 -6.47 -31.74 27.66
N LYS A 289 -5.48 -32.20 26.86
CA LYS A 289 -4.13 -32.49 27.36
C LYS A 289 -3.33 -31.20 27.62
N VAL A 290 -3.53 -30.61 28.81
CA VAL A 290 -2.92 -29.34 29.25
C VAL A 290 -1.39 -29.33 29.16
N ASP A 291 -0.73 -30.45 29.45
CA ASP A 291 0.74 -30.55 29.41
C ASP A 291 1.31 -30.11 28.07
N GLU A 292 0.72 -30.61 26.98
CA GLU A 292 1.17 -30.33 25.63
C GLU A 292 0.80 -28.90 25.18
N ILE A 293 -0.32 -28.36 25.70
CA ILE A 293 -0.74 -26.97 25.44
C ILE A 293 0.20 -25.97 26.12
N VAL A 294 0.61 -26.22 27.37
CA VAL A 294 1.52 -25.35 28.10
C VAL A 294 2.94 -25.40 27.51
N LEU A 295 3.34 -26.55 26.95
CA LEU A 295 4.62 -26.70 26.26
C LEU A 295 4.65 -26.02 24.89
N SER A 296 3.52 -25.91 24.18
CA SER A 296 3.46 -25.21 22.88
C SER A 296 3.51 -23.68 23.01
N LEU A 297 3.31 -23.14 24.21
CA LEU A 297 3.42 -21.70 24.47
C LEU A 297 4.88 -21.21 24.46
N PRO A 298 5.11 -19.95 24.03
CA PRO A 298 6.39 -19.25 24.21
C PRO A 298 6.82 -19.18 25.69
N GLU A 299 8.12 -19.14 25.95
CA GLU A 299 8.69 -19.20 27.32
C GLU A 299 8.13 -18.11 28.25
N GLY A 300 7.99 -16.88 27.76
CA GLY A 300 7.38 -15.78 28.53
C GLY A 300 5.90 -16.00 28.86
N SER A 301 5.12 -16.59 27.96
CA SER A 301 3.70 -16.93 28.21
C SER A 301 3.57 -18.14 29.13
N ARG A 302 4.51 -19.09 29.08
CA ARG A 302 4.55 -20.25 29.96
C ARG A 302 4.74 -19.87 31.42
N GLU A 303 5.66 -18.95 31.71
CA GLU A 303 5.88 -18.45 33.08
C GLU A 303 4.66 -17.66 33.58
N ARG A 304 4.06 -16.82 32.73
CA ARG A 304 2.80 -16.13 33.05
C ARG A 304 1.65 -17.10 33.33
N ALA A 305 1.51 -18.17 32.55
CA ALA A 305 0.49 -19.20 32.78
C ALA A 305 0.69 -19.93 34.12
N ARG A 306 1.94 -20.14 34.54
CA ARG A 306 2.27 -20.73 35.83
C ARG A 306 1.87 -19.86 37.01
N GLN A 307 2.00 -18.54 36.88
CA GLN A 307 1.70 -17.58 37.94
C GLN A 307 0.24 -17.07 37.91
N LEU A 308 -0.55 -17.47 36.91
CA LEU A 308 -1.92 -17.02 36.73
C LEU A 308 -2.81 -17.49 37.89
N THR A 309 -3.39 -16.53 38.60
CA THR A 309 -4.43 -16.77 39.62
C THR A 309 -5.82 -16.63 39.02
N TYR A 310 -6.84 -17.18 39.70
CA TYR A 310 -8.24 -16.97 39.30
C TYR A 310 -8.64 -15.48 39.29
N GLU A 311 -8.19 -14.70 40.27
CA GLU A 311 -8.34 -13.24 40.31
C GLU A 311 -7.78 -12.58 39.05
N GLY A 312 -6.55 -12.96 38.65
CA GLY A 312 -5.95 -12.48 37.41
C GLY A 312 -6.76 -12.86 36.18
N LEU A 313 -7.25 -14.09 36.11
CA LEU A 313 -8.08 -14.57 35.00
C LEU A 313 -9.43 -13.82 34.90
N PHE A 314 -10.07 -13.51 36.03
CA PHE A 314 -11.41 -12.91 36.04
C PHE A 314 -11.39 -11.39 35.86
N CYS A 315 -10.37 -10.70 36.36
CA CYS A 315 -10.38 -9.25 36.47
C CYS A 315 -9.24 -8.54 35.74
N SER A 316 -8.13 -9.22 35.40
CA SER A 316 -6.99 -8.58 34.75
C SER A 316 -7.05 -8.66 33.22
N PRO A 317 -6.74 -7.56 32.50
CA PRO A 317 -6.60 -7.61 31.05
C PRO A 317 -5.48 -8.57 30.62
N ASP A 318 -4.40 -8.67 31.39
CA ASP A 318 -3.28 -9.58 31.11
C ASP A 318 -3.70 -11.05 31.21
N GLY A 319 -4.52 -11.37 32.23
CA GLY A 319 -5.10 -12.71 32.39
C GLY A 319 -6.04 -13.06 31.23
N ARG A 320 -6.83 -12.09 30.77
CA ARG A 320 -7.71 -12.28 29.60
C ARG A 320 -6.93 -12.45 28.30
N ASN A 321 -5.85 -11.70 28.09
CA ASN A 321 -4.97 -11.86 26.92
C ASN A 321 -4.27 -13.23 26.93
N LEU A 322 -3.79 -13.67 28.09
CA LEU A 322 -3.18 -14.98 28.24
C LEU A 322 -4.20 -16.12 28.02
N ALA A 323 -5.45 -15.95 28.46
CA ALA A 323 -6.52 -16.90 28.16
C ALA A 323 -6.78 -16.99 26.65
N LYS A 324 -6.75 -15.87 25.92
CA LYS A 324 -6.83 -15.87 24.44
C LYS A 324 -5.68 -16.64 23.79
N GLU A 325 -4.45 -16.45 24.27
CA GLU A 325 -3.27 -17.22 23.80
C GLU A 325 -3.45 -18.72 24.07
N LEU A 326 -3.93 -19.10 25.26
CA LEU A 326 -4.22 -20.48 25.62
C LEU A 326 -5.35 -21.07 24.75
N VAL A 327 -6.40 -20.31 24.44
CA VAL A 327 -7.46 -20.73 23.51
C VAL A 327 -6.87 -21.03 22.13
N LYS A 328 -6.04 -20.14 21.59
CA LYS A 328 -5.34 -20.39 20.31
C LYS A 328 -4.49 -21.67 20.37
N ALA A 329 -3.77 -21.90 21.47
CA ALA A 329 -2.96 -23.09 21.66
C ALA A 329 -3.79 -24.38 21.74
N ILE A 330 -4.94 -24.36 22.45
CA ILE A 330 -5.90 -25.48 22.49
C ILE A 330 -6.38 -25.83 21.09
N VAL A 331 -6.76 -24.83 20.30
CA VAL A 331 -7.33 -25.05 18.97
C VAL A 331 -6.26 -25.54 17.98
N ASN A 332 -5.08 -24.91 17.96
CA ASN A 332 -3.97 -25.35 17.11
C ASN A 332 -3.54 -26.80 17.40
N ARG A 333 -3.58 -27.19 18.67
CA ARG A 333 -3.36 -28.57 19.09
C ARG A 333 -4.45 -29.51 18.55
N ASN A 334 -5.72 -29.14 18.70
CA ASN A 334 -6.83 -29.97 18.24
C ASN A 334 -6.81 -30.14 16.71
N ILE A 335 -6.48 -29.06 16.00
CA ILE A 335 -6.17 -29.07 14.57
C ILE A 335 -5.01 -30.05 14.28
N ALA A 336 -3.96 -30.06 15.11
CA ALA A 336 -2.83 -30.97 14.93
C ALA A 336 -3.12 -32.46 15.16
N ASN A 337 -4.07 -32.77 16.03
CA ASN A 337 -4.48 -34.14 16.30
C ASN A 337 -5.59 -34.64 15.35
N GLY A 338 -6.02 -33.84 14.37
CA GLY A 338 -7.11 -34.19 13.45
C GLY A 338 -8.48 -34.34 14.14
N SER A 339 -8.66 -33.73 15.30
CA SER A 339 -9.93 -33.76 16.04
C SER A 339 -10.90 -32.73 15.45
N ASN A 340 -12.21 -32.99 15.53
CA ASN A 340 -13.22 -32.10 14.95
C ASN A 340 -13.27 -30.75 15.70
N VAL A 341 -12.71 -29.71 15.06
CA VAL A 341 -12.57 -28.35 15.62
C VAL A 341 -13.92 -27.71 15.87
N ASP A 342 -14.98 -28.09 15.15
CA ASP A 342 -16.32 -27.54 15.34
C ASP A 342 -16.84 -27.72 16.78
N THR A 343 -16.56 -28.88 17.38
CA THR A 343 -17.04 -29.18 18.75
C THR A 343 -16.34 -28.33 19.79
N VAL A 344 -15.03 -28.18 19.67
CA VAL A 344 -14.19 -27.41 20.59
C VAL A 344 -14.42 -25.91 20.40
N ALA A 345 -14.47 -25.44 19.15
CA ALA A 345 -14.66 -24.03 18.84
C ALA A 345 -16.08 -23.55 19.22
N GLU A 346 -17.12 -24.37 19.02
CA GLU A 346 -18.47 -24.03 19.47
C GLU A 346 -18.60 -24.11 21.00
N ALA A 347 -17.92 -25.06 21.66
CA ALA A 347 -17.84 -25.11 23.11
C ALA A 347 -17.17 -23.85 23.68
N LEU A 348 -16.07 -23.41 23.07
CA LEU A 348 -15.36 -22.18 23.45
C LEU A 348 -16.22 -20.93 23.19
N ARG A 349 -16.92 -20.86 22.05
CA ARG A 349 -17.80 -19.75 21.72
C ARG A 349 -18.98 -19.62 22.70
N ARG A 350 -19.63 -20.74 23.01
CA ARG A 350 -20.84 -20.76 23.85
C ARG A 350 -20.51 -20.57 25.34
N ARG A 351 -19.38 -21.11 25.80
CA ARG A 351 -19.03 -21.14 27.23
C ARG A 351 -18.07 -20.02 27.67
N CYS A 352 -17.27 -19.47 26.76
CA CYS A 352 -16.26 -18.46 27.05
C CYS A 352 -16.20 -17.38 25.95
N GLY A 353 -17.36 -16.79 25.63
CA GLY A 353 -17.51 -15.81 24.54
C GLY A 353 -16.69 -14.52 24.68
N SER A 354 -16.26 -14.14 25.89
CA SER A 354 -15.35 -13.00 26.06
C SER A 354 -13.88 -13.31 25.75
N PHE A 355 -13.52 -14.60 25.70
CA PHE A 355 -12.17 -15.07 25.39
C PHE A 355 -12.05 -15.58 23.95
N CYS A 356 -13.15 -15.97 23.30
CA CYS A 356 -13.16 -16.44 21.92
C CYS A 356 -14.26 -15.71 21.13
N SER A 357 -13.86 -14.86 20.18
CA SER A 357 -14.83 -14.14 19.35
C SER A 357 -15.45 -15.05 18.28
N ALA A 358 -16.59 -14.62 17.72
CA ALA A 358 -17.20 -15.33 16.60
C ALA A 358 -16.28 -15.38 15.37
N ASP A 359 -15.45 -14.36 15.18
CA ASP A 359 -14.49 -14.27 14.08
C ASP A 359 -13.33 -15.23 14.30
N ASP A 360 -12.80 -15.33 15.53
CA ASP A 360 -11.73 -16.29 15.88
C ASP A 360 -12.14 -17.73 15.54
N VAL A 361 -13.40 -18.10 15.82
CA VAL A 361 -13.95 -19.43 15.48
C VAL A 361 -13.92 -19.67 13.97
N VAL A 362 -14.24 -18.67 13.16
CA VAL A 362 -14.20 -18.79 11.69
C VAL A 362 -12.76 -18.91 11.20
N ILE A 363 -11.82 -18.17 11.79
CA ILE A 363 -10.38 -18.29 11.51
C ILE A 363 -9.90 -19.71 11.82
N PHE A 364 -10.23 -20.25 12.99
CA PHE A 364 -9.84 -21.61 13.36
C PHE A 364 -10.39 -22.68 12.42
N LYS A 365 -11.65 -22.53 11.98
CA LYS A 365 -12.24 -23.42 10.96
C LYS A 365 -11.50 -23.31 9.63
N ALA A 366 -11.14 -22.09 9.21
CA ALA A 366 -10.36 -21.89 8.00
C ALA A 366 -8.99 -22.59 8.09
N GLN A 367 -8.29 -22.44 9.22
CA GLN A 367 -7.00 -23.11 9.48
C GLN A 367 -7.13 -24.64 9.48
N GLU A 368 -8.20 -25.19 10.06
CA GLU A 368 -8.52 -26.63 10.00
C GLU A 368 -8.66 -27.11 8.55
N GLN A 369 -9.41 -26.38 7.72
CA GLN A 369 -9.59 -26.74 6.30
C GLN A 369 -8.25 -26.73 5.55
N VAL A 370 -7.38 -25.74 5.79
CA VAL A 370 -6.03 -25.69 5.20
C VAL A 370 -5.19 -26.90 5.61
N LYS A 371 -5.22 -27.27 6.90
CA LYS A 371 -4.46 -28.42 7.37
C LYS A 371 -4.98 -29.74 6.80
N ARG A 372 -6.30 -29.94 6.78
CA ARG A 372 -6.91 -31.12 6.15
C ARG A 372 -6.60 -31.19 4.66
N ALA A 373 -6.51 -30.04 3.99
CA ALA A 373 -6.07 -29.97 2.60
C ALA A 373 -4.60 -30.40 2.42
N SER A 374 -3.73 -30.03 3.37
CA SER A 374 -2.32 -30.44 3.36
C SER A 374 -2.14 -31.95 3.54
N GLU A 375 -2.96 -32.59 4.38
CA GLU A 375 -2.96 -34.04 4.60
C GLU A 375 -3.51 -34.80 3.38
N ALA A 376 -4.48 -34.23 2.67
CA ALA A 376 -5.04 -34.81 1.45
C ALA A 376 -4.12 -34.72 0.21
N GLY A 377 -3.09 -33.88 0.26
CA GLY A 377 -2.09 -33.69 -0.80
C GLY A 377 -2.49 -32.66 -1.89
N PRO A 378 -1.50 -32.00 -2.54
CA PRO A 378 -1.69 -30.80 -3.38
C PRO A 378 -2.36 -31.05 -4.75
N THR A 379 -2.44 -32.30 -5.21
CA THR A 379 -3.03 -32.68 -6.50
C THR A 379 -4.44 -33.28 -6.37
N SER A 380 -4.95 -33.46 -5.15
CA SER A 380 -6.28 -34.04 -4.90
C SER A 380 -7.40 -33.02 -5.12
N GLU A 381 -8.48 -33.42 -5.82
CA GLU A 381 -9.70 -32.59 -5.92
C GLU A 381 -10.31 -32.28 -4.56
N ALA A 382 -10.21 -33.21 -3.61
CA ALA A 382 -10.68 -33.00 -2.24
C ALA A 382 -9.89 -31.88 -1.56
N SER A 383 -8.56 -31.85 -1.75
CA SER A 383 -7.71 -30.76 -1.25
C SER A 383 -8.12 -29.42 -1.85
N ARG A 384 -8.41 -29.36 -3.15
CA ARG A 384 -8.86 -28.12 -3.80
C ARG A 384 -10.19 -27.59 -3.25
N ARG A 385 -11.16 -28.48 -2.97
CA ARG A 385 -12.44 -28.08 -2.34
C ARG A 385 -12.23 -27.53 -0.93
N LEU A 386 -11.37 -28.16 -0.13
CA LEU A 386 -11.02 -27.70 1.22
C LEU A 386 -10.31 -26.34 1.19
N LEU A 387 -9.39 -26.13 0.24
CA LEU A 387 -8.70 -24.84 0.06
C LEU A 387 -9.67 -23.72 -0.34
N ASN A 388 -10.59 -23.98 -1.27
CA ASN A 388 -11.62 -23.00 -1.65
C ASN A 388 -12.56 -22.65 -0.48
N GLU A 389 -12.95 -23.63 0.33
CA GLU A 389 -13.75 -23.35 1.53
C GLU A 389 -12.95 -22.57 2.57
N SER A 390 -11.65 -22.89 2.76
CA SER A 390 -10.78 -22.12 3.65
C SER A 390 -10.65 -20.65 3.22
N LEU A 391 -10.53 -20.40 1.91
CA LEU A 391 -10.47 -19.06 1.34
C LEU A 391 -11.77 -18.30 1.62
N ARG A 392 -12.92 -18.92 1.39
CA ARG A 392 -14.24 -18.33 1.66
C ARG A 392 -14.39 -17.96 3.14
N LEU A 393 -13.94 -18.82 4.05
CA LEU A 393 -13.97 -18.56 5.49
C LEU A 393 -13.05 -17.39 5.87
N PHE A 394 -11.81 -17.35 5.37
CA PHE A 394 -10.90 -16.24 5.62
C PHE A 394 -11.42 -14.91 5.06
N GLN A 395 -11.99 -14.91 3.85
CA GLN A 395 -12.59 -13.71 3.25
C GLN A 395 -13.75 -13.15 4.08
N LYS A 396 -14.55 -14.01 4.71
CA LYS A 396 -15.67 -13.59 5.56
C LYS A 396 -15.22 -12.79 6.79
N VAL A 397 -14.01 -13.05 7.29
CA VAL A 397 -13.42 -12.39 8.47
C VAL A 397 -12.19 -11.53 8.11
N ALA A 398 -12.05 -11.16 6.83
CA ALA A 398 -10.87 -10.44 6.35
C ALA A 398 -10.63 -9.10 7.08
N GLY A 399 -11.68 -8.42 7.55
CA GLY A 399 -11.56 -7.17 8.30
C GLY A 399 -11.05 -7.32 9.75
N SER A 400 -11.12 -8.51 10.33
CA SER A 400 -10.61 -8.82 11.69
C SER A 400 -9.41 -9.77 11.67
N LEU A 401 -8.96 -10.20 10.49
CA LEU A 401 -7.81 -11.07 10.31
C LEU A 401 -6.51 -10.32 10.62
N SER A 402 -5.74 -10.79 11.60
CA SER A 402 -4.42 -10.22 11.87
C SER A 402 -3.38 -10.64 10.83
N MET A 403 -2.36 -9.80 10.65
CA MET A 403 -1.27 -10.06 9.69
C MET A 403 -0.61 -11.43 9.91
N GLU A 404 -0.38 -11.83 11.17
CA GLU A 404 0.16 -13.15 11.53
C GLU A 404 -0.66 -14.32 10.94
N HIS A 405 -1.98 -14.24 10.96
CA HIS A 405 -2.83 -15.30 10.39
C HIS A 405 -2.83 -15.26 8.86
N LEU A 406 -2.71 -14.07 8.25
CA LEU A 406 -2.60 -13.91 6.81
C LEU A 406 -1.27 -14.49 6.29
N GLU A 407 -0.15 -14.13 6.92
CA GLU A 407 1.18 -14.68 6.63
C GLU A 407 1.17 -16.21 6.75
N TRP A 408 0.59 -16.72 7.84
CA TRP A 408 0.42 -18.15 8.03
C TRP A 408 -0.38 -18.77 6.87
N ALA A 409 -1.54 -18.22 6.51
CA ALA A 409 -2.37 -18.77 5.44
C ALA A 409 -1.66 -18.78 4.08
N VAL A 410 -0.99 -17.67 3.71
CA VAL A 410 -0.21 -17.57 2.47
C VAL A 410 0.95 -18.56 2.47
N SER A 411 1.68 -18.70 3.58
CA SER A 411 2.78 -19.66 3.71
C SER A 411 2.32 -21.12 3.54
N GLN A 412 1.08 -21.45 3.90
CA GLN A 412 0.52 -22.79 3.70
C GLN A 412 -0.05 -22.99 2.28
N TYR A 413 -0.55 -21.93 1.65
CA TYR A 413 -1.09 -21.98 0.29
C TYR A 413 -0.02 -22.14 -0.79
N ILE A 414 1.18 -21.58 -0.59
CA ILE A 414 2.29 -21.68 -1.56
C ILE A 414 2.70 -23.15 -1.81
N PRO A 415 3.04 -23.98 -0.79
CA PRO A 415 3.39 -25.39 -0.99
C PRO A 415 2.26 -26.22 -1.64
N MET A 416 1.01 -25.81 -1.46
CA MET A 416 -0.17 -26.46 -2.06
C MET A 416 -0.47 -25.97 -3.48
N SER A 417 0.38 -25.09 -4.04
CA SER A 417 0.20 -24.44 -5.33
C SER A 417 -1.15 -23.73 -5.48
N PHE A 418 -1.65 -23.12 -4.40
CA PHE A 418 -2.89 -22.35 -4.37
C PHE A 418 -2.64 -20.84 -4.49
N TYR A 419 -1.87 -20.46 -5.51
CA TYR A 419 -1.39 -19.09 -5.70
C TYR A 419 -2.52 -18.08 -5.91
N ALA A 420 -3.45 -18.37 -6.83
CA ALA A 420 -4.61 -17.51 -7.13
C ALA A 420 -5.43 -17.18 -5.87
N GLY A 421 -5.71 -18.18 -5.03
CA GLY A 421 -6.44 -17.98 -3.78
C GLY A 421 -5.67 -17.18 -2.74
N ALA A 422 -4.35 -17.37 -2.63
CA ALA A 422 -3.50 -16.58 -1.75
C ALA A 422 -3.48 -15.09 -2.13
N ILE A 423 -3.35 -14.79 -3.42
CA ILE A 423 -3.38 -13.42 -3.94
C ILE A 423 -4.74 -12.79 -3.67
N GLN A 424 -5.83 -13.50 -3.98
CA GLN A 424 -7.19 -13.02 -3.75
C GLN A 424 -7.44 -12.73 -2.26
N LEU A 425 -6.96 -13.58 -1.35
CA LEU A 425 -7.09 -13.34 0.09
C LEU A 425 -6.34 -12.07 0.51
N ALA A 426 -5.08 -11.92 0.10
CA ALA A 426 -4.27 -10.75 0.43
C ALA A 426 -4.90 -9.45 -0.10
N LEU A 427 -5.42 -9.45 -1.33
CA LEU A 427 -6.16 -8.31 -1.90
C LEU A 427 -7.46 -8.01 -1.12
N THR A 428 -8.20 -9.05 -0.71
CA THR A 428 -9.43 -8.88 0.08
C THR A 428 -9.11 -8.26 1.45
N VAL A 429 -8.07 -8.73 2.13
CA VAL A 429 -7.65 -8.18 3.44
C VAL A 429 -7.13 -6.75 3.29
N ALA A 430 -6.36 -6.45 2.23
CA ALA A 430 -5.93 -5.09 1.93
C ALA A 430 -7.13 -4.14 1.73
N HIS A 431 -8.14 -4.56 0.98
CA HIS A 431 -9.37 -3.79 0.79
C HIS A 431 -10.14 -3.59 2.11
N GLU A 432 -10.32 -4.66 2.89
CA GLU A 432 -11.06 -4.63 4.15
C GLU A 432 -10.36 -3.81 5.24
N SER A 433 -9.04 -3.77 5.25
CA SER A 433 -8.24 -2.95 6.17
C SER A 433 -8.42 -1.43 5.93
N ASP A 434 -8.75 -1.04 4.69
CA ASP A 434 -8.98 0.36 4.31
C ASP A 434 -10.15 0.48 3.32
N ARG A 435 -11.37 0.17 3.78
CA ARG A 435 -12.60 0.28 2.97
C ARG A 435 -12.86 1.69 2.43
N ALA A 436 -12.27 2.71 3.06
CA ALA A 436 -12.42 4.10 2.66
C ALA A 436 -11.42 4.53 1.57
N ASN A 437 -10.54 3.63 1.12
CA ASN A 437 -9.48 3.91 0.14
C ASN A 437 -8.66 5.17 0.49
N ARG A 438 -8.33 5.34 1.78
CA ARG A 438 -7.49 6.43 2.27
C ARG A 438 -6.10 6.39 1.65
N ALA A 439 -5.55 5.18 1.46
CA ALA A 439 -4.27 4.98 0.80
C ALA A 439 -4.24 5.54 -0.63
N LEU A 440 -5.35 5.41 -1.37
CA LEU A 440 -5.46 5.96 -2.73
C LEU A 440 -5.45 7.49 -2.73
N SER A 441 -6.17 8.12 -1.81
CA SER A 441 -6.15 9.59 -1.68
C SER A 441 -4.75 10.11 -1.36
N TRP A 442 -4.03 9.45 -0.45
CA TRP A 442 -2.67 9.81 -0.08
C TRP A 442 -1.68 9.67 -1.25
N LEU A 443 -1.84 8.63 -2.08
CA LEU A 443 -1.05 8.42 -3.28
C LEU A 443 -1.34 9.44 -4.40
N ARG A 444 -2.56 10.00 -4.43
CA ARG A 444 -2.95 11.06 -5.37
C ARG A 444 -2.43 12.43 -4.94
N ASP A 445 -2.26 12.65 -3.64
CA ASP A 445 -1.74 13.88 -3.05
C ASP A 445 -0.19 13.90 -3.00
N ASP A 446 0.49 13.10 -3.83
CA ASP A 446 1.96 12.97 -3.93
C ASP A 446 2.67 12.49 -2.63
N CYS A 447 2.00 11.68 -1.83
CA CYS A 447 2.57 11.04 -0.63
C CYS A 447 3.14 12.05 0.40
N PRO A 448 2.31 12.94 0.98
CA PRO A 448 2.77 13.91 1.96
C PRO A 448 3.36 13.21 3.20
N GLU A 449 4.50 13.72 3.69
CA GLU A 449 5.15 13.27 4.92
C GLU A 449 4.29 13.60 6.15
N ASP A 450 4.35 12.77 7.19
CA ASP A 450 3.60 12.90 8.46
C ASP A 450 2.06 12.90 8.36
N ASP A 451 1.46 12.33 7.29
CA ASP A 451 0.00 12.18 7.17
C ASP A 451 -0.50 10.87 7.84
N PRO A 452 -1.59 10.89 8.65
CA PRO A 452 -2.17 9.69 9.25
C PRO A 452 -2.59 8.61 8.23
N ARG A 453 -2.83 8.99 6.96
CA ARG A 453 -3.17 8.07 5.85
C ARG A 453 -1.98 7.19 5.46
N GLN A 454 -0.74 7.54 5.80
CA GLN A 454 0.44 6.70 5.59
C GLN A 454 0.28 5.33 6.25
N LYS A 455 -0.28 5.27 7.46
CA LYS A 455 -0.52 3.98 8.17
C LYS A 455 -1.44 3.04 7.39
N ALA A 456 -2.44 3.59 6.67
CA ALA A 456 -3.33 2.80 5.85
C ALA A 456 -2.62 2.25 4.61
N PHE A 457 -1.72 3.03 4.00
CA PHE A 457 -0.86 2.57 2.90
C PHE A 457 0.12 1.50 3.37
N GLU A 458 0.78 1.68 4.52
CA GLU A 458 1.71 0.70 5.08
C GLU A 458 1.02 -0.63 5.42
N GLY A 459 -0.19 -0.59 6.00
CA GLY A 459 -0.99 -1.79 6.26
C GLY A 459 -1.34 -2.55 4.98
N ARG A 460 -1.72 -1.85 3.91
CA ARG A 460 -1.97 -2.47 2.59
C ARG A 460 -0.69 -3.02 1.96
N LYS A 461 0.42 -2.28 2.06
CA LYS A 461 1.73 -2.69 1.53
C LYS A 461 2.18 -4.01 2.14
N GLN A 462 1.99 -4.23 3.44
CA GLN A 462 2.29 -5.51 4.08
C GLN A 462 1.55 -6.68 3.42
N CYS A 463 0.27 -6.50 3.06
CA CYS A 463 -0.47 -7.51 2.30
C CYS A 463 0.08 -7.70 0.89
N TYR A 464 0.48 -6.62 0.20
CA TYR A 464 1.06 -6.69 -1.14
C TYR A 464 2.44 -7.37 -1.16
N ASP A 465 3.24 -7.19 -0.11
CA ASP A 465 4.52 -7.87 0.03
C ASP A 465 4.36 -9.40 0.09
N LEU A 466 3.24 -9.90 0.64
CA LEU A 466 2.89 -11.33 0.56
C LEU A 466 2.51 -11.75 -0.86
N ILE A 467 1.86 -10.88 -1.63
CA ILE A 467 1.58 -11.14 -3.06
C ILE A 467 2.89 -11.24 -3.84
N HIS A 468 3.86 -10.35 -3.57
CA HIS A 468 5.19 -10.42 -4.17
C HIS A 468 5.88 -11.76 -3.88
N GLN A 469 5.81 -12.26 -2.63
CA GLN A 469 6.34 -13.57 -2.27
C GLN A 469 5.66 -14.71 -3.06
N VAL A 470 4.35 -14.64 -3.24
CA VAL A 470 3.60 -15.61 -4.06
C VAL A 470 4.06 -15.56 -5.51
N ILE A 471 4.23 -14.37 -6.11
CA ILE A 471 4.71 -14.21 -7.49
C ILE A 471 6.12 -14.82 -7.65
N VAL A 472 7.05 -14.53 -6.74
CA VAL A 472 8.41 -15.10 -6.78
C VAL A 472 8.36 -16.63 -6.71
N SER A 473 7.57 -17.19 -5.80
CA SER A 473 7.42 -18.66 -5.68
C SER A 473 6.81 -19.28 -6.95
N LEU A 474 5.92 -18.56 -7.61
CA LEU A 474 5.23 -18.99 -8.82
C LEU A 474 6.19 -19.02 -10.01
N GLU A 475 7.02 -17.99 -10.19
CA GLU A 475 8.07 -17.95 -11.22
C GLU A 475 9.12 -19.03 -11.00
N GLN A 476 9.59 -19.22 -9.77
CA GLN A 476 10.53 -20.32 -9.43
C GLN A 476 9.95 -21.70 -9.76
N THR A 477 8.65 -21.89 -9.54
CA THR A 477 7.97 -23.15 -9.87
C THR A 477 7.83 -23.34 -11.38
N ALA A 478 7.61 -22.25 -12.13
CA ALA A 478 7.52 -22.27 -13.59
C ALA A 478 8.88 -22.55 -14.25
N GLU A 479 9.95 -21.92 -13.76
CA GLU A 479 11.33 -22.18 -14.21
C GLU A 479 11.77 -23.62 -13.93
N ALA A 480 11.38 -24.18 -12.78
CA ALA A 480 11.72 -25.56 -12.40
C ALA A 480 10.97 -26.62 -13.23
N ASN A 481 9.80 -26.30 -13.79
CA ASN A 481 8.98 -27.20 -14.59
C ASN A 481 8.60 -26.57 -15.94
N PRO A 482 9.53 -26.47 -16.91
CA PRO A 482 9.30 -25.87 -18.22
C PRO A 482 8.45 -26.72 -19.18
N ASP A 483 7.62 -27.64 -18.66
CA ASP A 483 6.71 -28.44 -19.48
C ASP A 483 5.64 -27.53 -20.11
N GLY A 484 5.39 -27.75 -21.41
CA GLY A 484 4.69 -26.84 -22.32
C GLY A 484 3.30 -26.33 -21.86
N ALA A 485 2.77 -25.36 -22.63
CA ALA A 485 1.62 -24.48 -22.33
C ALA A 485 0.31 -25.13 -21.82
N PHE A 486 0.20 -26.46 -21.79
CA PHE A 486 -0.96 -27.21 -21.29
C PHE A 486 -0.73 -27.87 -19.91
N SER A 487 0.36 -27.57 -19.22
CA SER A 487 0.62 -28.09 -17.88
C SER A 487 -0.33 -27.49 -16.83
N VAL A 488 -0.64 -28.25 -15.76
CA VAL A 488 -1.43 -27.76 -14.61
C VAL A 488 -0.74 -26.55 -13.96
N THR A 489 0.58 -26.49 -14.02
CA THR A 489 1.40 -25.37 -13.54
C THR A 489 1.17 -24.10 -14.36
N ALA A 490 1.19 -24.21 -15.70
CA ALA A 490 0.91 -23.08 -16.59
C ALA A 490 -0.50 -22.52 -16.39
N LYS A 491 -1.50 -23.40 -16.19
CA LYS A 491 -2.87 -22.97 -15.87
C LYS A 491 -2.97 -22.23 -14.53
N ARG A 492 -2.26 -22.70 -13.50
CA ARG A 492 -2.20 -22.02 -12.20
C ARG A 492 -1.51 -20.66 -12.29
N GLN A 493 -0.50 -20.55 -13.16
CA GLN A 493 0.18 -19.28 -13.48
C GLN A 493 -0.76 -18.30 -14.19
N SER A 494 -1.48 -18.74 -15.23
CA SER A 494 -2.45 -17.88 -15.91
C SER A 494 -3.56 -17.41 -14.97
N GLU A 495 -4.11 -18.30 -14.14
CA GLU A 495 -5.14 -17.95 -13.13
C GLU A 495 -4.63 -16.91 -12.12
N ALA A 496 -3.38 -17.02 -11.66
CA ALA A 496 -2.78 -16.06 -10.73
C ALA A 496 -2.58 -14.68 -11.38
N TYR A 497 -2.04 -14.64 -12.60
CA TYR A 497 -1.83 -13.38 -13.33
C TYR A 497 -3.13 -12.73 -13.79
N GLU A 498 -4.17 -13.52 -14.07
CA GLU A 498 -5.50 -13.00 -14.36
C GLU A 498 -6.06 -12.20 -13.16
N ILE A 499 -5.89 -12.70 -11.93
CA ILE A 499 -6.30 -11.97 -10.71
C ILE A 499 -5.46 -10.71 -10.51
N ILE A 500 -4.15 -10.79 -10.74
CA ILE A 500 -3.23 -9.64 -10.60
C ILE A 500 -3.61 -8.55 -11.61
N ASN A 501 -3.76 -8.90 -12.88
CA ASN A 501 -3.98 -7.94 -13.96
C ASN A 501 -5.40 -7.34 -13.93
N ASN A 502 -6.40 -8.11 -13.47
CA ASN A 502 -7.79 -7.65 -13.36
C ASN A 502 -8.10 -6.99 -12.00
N SER A 503 -7.11 -6.78 -11.13
CA SER A 503 -7.32 -6.12 -9.85
C SER A 503 -7.66 -4.64 -10.05
N GLU A 504 -8.79 -4.20 -9.49
CA GLU A 504 -9.29 -2.81 -9.50
C GLU A 504 -8.57 -1.91 -8.48
N ASP A 505 -7.71 -2.47 -7.62
CA ASP A 505 -6.98 -1.72 -6.61
C ASP A 505 -5.78 -0.97 -7.23
N GLU A 506 -5.99 0.31 -7.57
CA GLU A 506 -4.96 1.21 -8.12
C GLU A 506 -3.72 1.29 -7.20
N VAL A 507 -3.89 1.18 -5.88
CA VAL A 507 -2.76 1.25 -4.93
C VAL A 507 -1.89 0.00 -5.03
N PHE A 508 -2.54 -1.18 -5.14
CA PHE A 508 -1.85 -2.44 -5.41
C PHE A 508 -1.10 -2.39 -6.74
N GLN A 509 -1.76 -1.97 -7.82
CA GLN A 509 -1.15 -1.90 -9.15
C GLN A 509 0.09 -1.01 -9.15
N ASN A 510 0.02 0.18 -8.53
CA ASN A 510 1.16 1.09 -8.44
C ASN A 510 2.31 0.49 -7.61
N ASN A 511 2.00 -0.21 -6.52
CA ASN A 511 3.01 -0.90 -5.71
C ASN A 511 3.63 -2.11 -6.45
N LEU A 512 2.84 -2.83 -7.23
CA LEU A 512 3.30 -3.93 -8.07
C LEU A 512 4.26 -3.43 -9.16
N TYR A 513 3.94 -2.30 -9.79
CA TYR A 513 4.80 -1.71 -10.83
C TYR A 513 6.13 -1.22 -10.25
N ASP A 514 6.11 -0.61 -9.06
CA ASP A 514 7.33 -0.29 -8.29
C ASP A 514 8.18 -1.54 -8.07
N TRP A 515 7.55 -2.64 -7.66
CA TRP A 515 8.23 -3.89 -7.38
C TRP A 515 8.81 -4.54 -8.65
N TYR A 516 8.05 -4.59 -9.76
CA TYR A 516 8.55 -5.12 -11.03
C TYR A 516 9.79 -4.35 -11.52
N MET A 517 9.79 -3.03 -11.42
CA MET A 517 10.97 -2.24 -11.79
C MET A 517 12.16 -2.48 -10.86
N GLY A 518 11.90 -2.64 -9.55
CA GLY A 518 12.94 -3.02 -8.59
C GLY A 518 13.58 -4.39 -8.86
N GLN A 519 12.85 -5.32 -9.49
CA GLN A 519 13.36 -6.63 -9.94
C GLN A 519 13.99 -6.58 -11.35
N GLY A 520 13.90 -5.46 -12.06
CA GLY A 520 14.36 -5.33 -13.45
C GLY A 520 13.39 -5.92 -14.48
N TRP A 521 12.15 -6.23 -14.11
CA TRP A 521 11.12 -6.79 -15.00
C TRP A 521 10.35 -5.69 -15.76
N ASN A 522 11.08 -4.71 -16.30
CA ASN A 522 10.50 -3.53 -16.94
C ASN A 522 9.67 -3.91 -18.17
N ASP A 523 10.13 -4.88 -18.96
CA ASP A 523 9.45 -5.27 -20.22
C ASP A 523 8.08 -5.92 -19.95
N ARG A 524 7.87 -6.52 -18.77
CA ARG A 524 6.57 -7.08 -18.38
C ARG A 524 5.49 -6.00 -18.30
N LEU A 525 5.86 -4.77 -17.92
CA LEU A 525 4.92 -3.64 -17.91
C LEU A 525 4.42 -3.27 -19.31
N LEU A 526 5.15 -3.63 -20.39
CA LEU A 526 4.75 -3.38 -21.77
C LEU A 526 3.62 -4.31 -22.24
N GLU A 527 3.51 -5.49 -21.64
CA GLU A 527 2.49 -6.50 -21.97
C GLU A 527 1.18 -6.28 -21.18
N ILE A 528 1.27 -5.64 -20.02
CA ILE A 528 0.13 -5.46 -19.12
C ILE A 528 -0.83 -4.42 -19.68
N SER A 529 -2.04 -4.85 -20.03
CA SER A 529 -3.12 -3.97 -20.49
C SER A 529 -3.98 -3.50 -19.31
N SER A 530 -3.45 -2.58 -18.49
CA SER A 530 -4.16 -1.99 -17.34
C SER A 530 -4.35 -0.48 -17.51
N PRO A 531 -5.52 0.08 -17.14
CA PRO A 531 -5.76 1.53 -17.23
C PRO A 531 -4.88 2.34 -16.27
N TYR A 532 -4.27 1.69 -15.27
CA TYR A 532 -3.46 2.34 -14.24
C TYR A 532 -1.98 2.51 -14.65
N VAL A 533 -1.48 1.73 -15.62
CA VAL A 533 -0.07 1.81 -16.07
C VAL A 533 0.27 3.20 -16.59
N ILE A 534 -0.59 3.76 -17.43
CA ILE A 534 -0.38 5.08 -18.03
C ILE A 534 -0.36 6.18 -16.95
N SER A 535 -1.32 6.15 -16.02
CA SER A 535 -1.43 7.18 -14.98
C SER A 535 -0.28 7.08 -13.97
N TYR A 536 0.18 5.87 -13.68
CA TYR A 536 1.37 5.61 -12.87
C TYR A 536 2.65 6.16 -13.52
N LEU A 537 2.93 5.77 -14.77
CA LEU A 537 4.13 6.20 -15.48
C LEU A 537 4.16 7.71 -15.70
N ARG A 538 3.02 8.34 -16.02
CA ARG A 538 2.91 9.80 -16.16
C ARG A 538 3.22 10.56 -14.87
N ARG A 539 2.86 10.05 -13.68
CA ARG A 539 3.20 10.72 -12.41
C ARG A 539 4.69 10.64 -12.08
N ARG A 540 5.37 9.60 -12.58
CA ARG A 540 6.79 9.35 -12.26
C ARG A 540 7.77 9.80 -13.33
N MET A 541 7.28 10.11 -14.53
CA MET A 541 8.12 10.53 -15.65
C MET A 541 8.97 11.78 -15.34
N ASP A 542 8.50 12.67 -14.48
CA ASP A 542 9.23 13.90 -14.08
C ASP A 542 10.34 13.63 -13.06
N LYS A 543 10.32 12.49 -12.38
CA LYS A 543 11.28 12.14 -11.32
C LYS A 543 12.43 11.28 -11.83
N ASN A 544 12.20 10.45 -12.85
CA ASN A 544 13.22 9.55 -13.37
C ASN A 544 13.05 9.34 -14.90
N PRO A 545 14.11 9.56 -15.71
CA PRO A 545 14.07 9.38 -17.16
C PRO A 545 13.71 7.95 -17.59
N ASP A 546 14.03 6.91 -16.81
CA ASP A 546 13.71 5.52 -17.13
C ASP A 546 12.19 5.28 -17.22
N HIS A 547 11.41 6.01 -16.41
CA HIS A 547 9.95 5.89 -16.42
C HIS A 547 9.34 6.56 -17.66
N ALA A 548 9.91 7.69 -18.07
CA ALA A 548 9.56 8.34 -19.33
C ALA A 548 9.95 7.47 -20.53
N ASP A 549 11.11 6.79 -20.45
CA ASP A 549 11.57 5.85 -21.48
C ASP A 549 10.60 4.66 -21.62
N LEU A 550 10.19 4.08 -20.49
CA LEU A 550 9.22 2.99 -20.47
C LEU A 550 7.84 3.43 -20.98
N LEU A 551 7.41 4.65 -20.66
CA LEU A 551 6.12 5.19 -21.09
C LEU A 551 6.00 5.32 -22.62
N TRP A 552 7.02 5.87 -23.29
CA TRP A 552 6.95 5.96 -24.75
C TRP A 552 7.03 4.59 -25.41
N ARG A 553 7.80 3.64 -24.84
CA ARG A 553 7.83 2.24 -25.31
C ARG A 553 6.47 1.56 -25.15
N TYR A 554 5.80 1.78 -24.02
CA TYR A 554 4.45 1.30 -23.78
C TYR A 554 3.47 1.85 -24.82
N TYR A 555 3.49 3.16 -25.07
CA TYR A 555 2.65 3.77 -26.11
C TYR A 555 2.94 3.21 -27.50
N ALA A 556 4.21 3.03 -27.87
CA ALA A 556 4.60 2.45 -29.16
C ALA A 556 4.13 0.99 -29.29
N HIS A 557 4.24 0.19 -28.22
CA HIS A 557 3.78 -1.20 -28.18
C HIS A 557 2.26 -1.32 -28.41
N HIS A 558 1.47 -0.39 -27.84
CA HIS A 558 0.02 -0.33 -28.03
C HIS A 558 -0.43 0.47 -29.26
N ASN A 559 0.46 0.69 -30.25
CA ASN A 559 0.20 1.43 -31.49
C ASN A 559 -0.22 2.90 -31.31
N ASN A 560 0.08 3.50 -30.16
CA ASN A 560 -0.20 4.90 -29.89
C ASN A 560 1.03 5.80 -30.12
N PHE A 561 1.40 5.97 -31.39
CA PHE A 561 2.66 6.61 -31.78
C PHE A 561 2.71 8.12 -31.53
N LEU A 562 1.56 8.82 -31.52
CA LEU A 562 1.51 10.26 -31.31
C LEU A 562 1.91 10.61 -29.86
N GLU A 563 1.32 9.91 -28.90
CA GLU A 563 1.64 10.06 -27.48
C GLU A 563 3.08 9.62 -27.19
N ALA A 564 3.56 8.55 -27.83
CA ALA A 564 4.97 8.15 -27.73
C ALA A 564 5.91 9.28 -28.19
N ALA A 565 5.63 9.91 -29.33
CA ALA A 565 6.42 11.04 -29.82
C ALA A 565 6.36 12.25 -28.87
N SER A 566 5.20 12.53 -28.27
CA SER A 566 5.05 13.62 -27.30
C SER A 566 5.90 13.42 -26.03
N VAL A 567 5.95 12.18 -25.51
CA VAL A 567 6.76 11.84 -24.34
C VAL A 567 8.25 11.92 -24.68
N GLN A 568 8.66 11.46 -25.86
CA GLN A 568 10.04 11.57 -26.33
C GLN A 568 10.48 13.02 -26.53
N LEU A 569 9.60 13.90 -27.05
CA LEU A 569 9.85 15.33 -27.14
C LEU A 569 10.02 15.96 -25.75
N LEU A 570 9.15 15.62 -24.80
CA LEU A 570 9.25 16.10 -23.42
C LEU A 570 10.55 15.62 -22.76
N LEU A 571 10.95 14.37 -23.01
CA LEU A 571 12.21 13.81 -22.53
C LEU A 571 13.42 14.55 -23.13
N ALA A 572 13.39 14.86 -24.42
CA ALA A 572 14.43 15.65 -25.09
C ALA A 572 14.51 17.10 -24.59
N LYS A 573 13.41 17.65 -24.05
CA LYS A 573 13.35 19.00 -23.43
C LYS A 573 13.55 19.01 -21.91
N SER A 574 13.57 17.84 -21.29
CA SER A 574 13.61 17.71 -19.84
C SER A 574 14.89 18.29 -19.21
N GLY A 575 14.81 18.63 -17.92
CA GLY A 575 15.96 19.03 -17.11
C GLY A 575 16.84 17.86 -16.62
N PHE A 576 16.63 16.63 -17.12
CA PHE A 576 17.45 15.47 -16.75
C PHE A 576 18.88 15.60 -17.29
N GLU A 577 19.83 14.95 -16.60
CA GLU A 577 21.23 14.85 -17.03
C GLU A 577 21.38 13.87 -18.21
N LEU A 578 20.84 14.28 -19.38
CA LEU A 578 20.95 13.57 -20.65
C LEU A 578 21.96 14.29 -21.54
N ASN A 579 22.87 13.52 -22.15
CA ASN A 579 23.84 14.05 -23.11
C ASN A 579 23.14 14.46 -24.43
N LEU A 580 23.84 15.21 -25.27
CA LEU A 580 23.23 15.74 -26.50
C LEU A 580 22.84 14.62 -27.47
N GLU A 581 23.69 13.58 -27.58
CA GLU A 581 23.45 12.42 -28.44
C GLU A 581 22.15 11.68 -28.08
N GLN A 582 21.89 11.46 -26.78
CA GLN A 582 20.64 10.85 -26.30
C GLN A 582 19.43 11.71 -26.66
N ARG A 583 19.51 13.03 -26.50
CA ARG A 583 18.42 13.96 -26.86
C ARG A 583 18.13 13.94 -28.35
N ILE A 584 19.16 13.97 -29.20
CA ILE A 584 19.03 13.79 -30.66
C ILE A 584 18.43 12.42 -30.99
N GLY A 585 18.87 11.37 -30.29
CA GLY A 585 18.32 10.02 -30.43
C GLY A 585 16.83 9.92 -30.06
N TYR A 586 16.39 10.65 -29.03
CA TYR A 586 14.97 10.77 -28.69
C TYR A 586 14.19 11.55 -29.74
N LEU A 587 14.70 12.69 -30.23
CA LEU A 587 14.05 13.48 -31.28
C LEU A 587 13.95 12.73 -32.61
N SER A 588 14.98 11.99 -33.01
CA SER A 588 14.95 11.15 -34.21
C SER A 588 13.87 10.07 -34.12
N ARG A 589 13.79 9.37 -32.98
CA ARG A 589 12.72 8.39 -32.72
C ARG A 589 11.33 9.03 -32.65
N ALA A 590 11.23 10.20 -32.03
CA ALA A 590 9.99 10.99 -31.97
C ALA A 590 9.51 11.40 -33.36
N ARG A 591 10.42 11.82 -34.25
CA ARG A 591 10.11 12.15 -35.64
C ARG A 591 9.56 10.94 -36.38
N THR A 592 10.19 9.76 -36.22
CA THR A 592 9.69 8.52 -36.83
C THR A 592 8.30 8.17 -36.31
N ASN A 593 8.09 8.19 -35.00
CA ASN A 593 6.78 7.91 -34.39
C ASN A 593 5.69 8.90 -34.85
N ALA A 594 6.00 10.21 -34.87
CA ALA A 594 5.09 11.25 -35.36
C ALA A 594 4.85 11.18 -36.88
N SER A 595 5.70 10.49 -37.65
CA SER A 595 5.57 10.32 -39.11
C SER A 595 4.70 9.10 -39.51
N ILE A 596 4.54 8.11 -38.63
CA ILE A 596 3.70 6.91 -38.88
C ILE A 596 2.23 7.31 -38.86
N ARG A 597 1.51 7.21 -39.98
CA ARG A 597 0.08 7.55 -40.04
C ARG A 597 -0.75 6.43 -39.41
N THR A 598 -1.36 6.71 -38.27
CA THR A 598 -2.36 5.85 -37.61
C THR A 598 -3.75 6.12 -38.17
N VAL A 599 -4.51 5.07 -38.46
CA VAL A 599 -5.88 5.15 -39.02
C VAL A 599 -6.89 5.39 -37.89
N SER A 600 -6.68 6.44 -37.07
CA SER A 600 -7.65 6.85 -36.07
C SER A 600 -8.50 7.99 -36.63
N LEU A 601 -9.81 7.76 -36.76
CA LEU A 601 -10.80 8.72 -37.30
C LEU A 601 -10.95 10.00 -36.44
N LEU A 602 -10.29 10.05 -35.28
CA LEU A 602 -10.42 11.10 -34.26
C LEU A 602 -9.16 11.97 -34.12
N ASP A 603 -8.07 11.67 -34.84
CA ASP A 603 -6.84 12.45 -34.75
C ASP A 603 -6.98 13.79 -35.49
N THR A 604 -6.83 14.89 -34.75
CA THR A 604 -6.73 16.22 -35.33
C THR A 604 -5.42 16.32 -36.12
N ALA A 605 -5.51 16.17 -37.44
CA ALA A 605 -4.36 16.24 -38.35
C ALA A 605 -3.45 17.46 -38.11
N GLN A 606 -4.02 18.56 -37.59
CA GLN A 606 -3.32 19.80 -37.23
C GLN A 606 -2.35 19.64 -36.05
N GLY A 607 -2.75 18.97 -34.96
CA GLY A 607 -1.91 18.82 -33.75
C GLY A 607 -0.67 17.96 -34.02
N ARG A 608 -0.83 16.92 -34.83
CA ARG A 608 0.28 16.08 -35.30
C ARG A 608 1.29 16.84 -36.16
N GLN A 609 0.81 17.66 -37.10
CA GLN A 609 1.69 18.47 -37.94
C GLN A 609 2.49 19.49 -37.12
N GLN A 610 1.86 20.09 -36.12
CA GLN A 610 2.53 21.00 -35.18
C GLN A 610 3.62 20.28 -34.38
N LEU A 611 3.31 19.11 -33.81
CA LEU A 611 4.28 18.30 -33.07
C LEU A 611 5.47 17.88 -33.95
N LEU A 612 5.19 17.44 -35.18
CA LEU A 612 6.22 17.04 -36.13
C LEU A 612 7.14 18.21 -36.49
N ARG A 613 6.56 19.40 -36.72
CA ARG A 613 7.33 20.62 -36.97
C ARG A 613 8.24 20.94 -35.79
N GLU A 614 7.70 20.98 -34.58
CA GLU A 614 8.47 21.26 -33.36
C GLU A 614 9.62 20.26 -33.14
N ILE A 615 9.38 18.96 -33.34
CA ILE A 615 10.43 17.93 -33.27
C ILE A 615 11.50 18.15 -34.34
N THR A 616 11.09 18.52 -35.56
CA THR A 616 12.01 18.71 -36.69
C THR A 616 12.89 19.94 -36.46
N ASP A 617 12.29 21.06 -36.06
CA ASP A 617 13.00 22.31 -35.76
C ASP A 617 14.04 22.07 -34.65
N LEU A 618 13.67 21.36 -33.57
CA LEU A 618 14.61 21.03 -32.49
C LEU A 618 15.70 20.03 -32.89
N LEU A 619 15.36 19.06 -33.76
CA LEU A 619 16.33 18.10 -34.27
C LEU A 619 17.39 18.81 -35.13
N GLU A 620 16.98 19.78 -35.95
CA GLU A 620 17.89 20.62 -36.73
C GLU A 620 18.83 21.43 -35.84
N VAL A 621 18.30 22.14 -34.84
CA VAL A 621 19.11 22.89 -33.86
C VAL A 621 20.05 21.96 -33.08
N GLY A 622 19.55 20.79 -32.65
CA GLY A 622 20.35 19.78 -31.95
C GLY A 622 21.51 19.26 -32.79
N ASN A 623 21.31 19.02 -34.09
CA ASN A 623 22.38 18.60 -35.00
C ASN A 623 23.42 19.72 -35.23
N ILE A 624 22.97 20.99 -35.31
CA ILE A 624 23.89 22.14 -35.38
C ILE A 624 24.73 22.24 -34.10
N GLN A 625 24.11 22.04 -32.94
CA GLN A 625 24.81 22.03 -31.66
C GLN A 625 25.81 20.86 -31.57
N ASP A 626 25.48 19.68 -32.10
CA ASP A 626 26.43 18.55 -32.15
C ASP A 626 27.60 18.85 -33.10
N ASP A 627 27.35 19.46 -34.26
CA ASP A 627 28.43 19.92 -35.15
C ASP A 627 29.41 20.87 -34.44
N ILE A 628 28.88 21.83 -33.65
CA ILE A 628 29.70 22.74 -32.82
C ILE A 628 30.47 21.92 -31.77
N LEU A 629 29.80 21.01 -31.07
CA LEU A 629 30.39 20.18 -30.02
C LEU A 629 31.55 19.31 -30.56
N GLN A 630 31.33 18.59 -31.68
CA GLN A 630 32.35 17.75 -32.29
C GLN A 630 33.54 18.57 -32.80
N ARG A 631 33.28 19.77 -33.34
CA ARG A 631 34.35 20.67 -33.78
C ARG A 631 35.14 21.24 -32.60
N MET A 632 34.46 21.68 -31.54
CA MET A 632 35.10 22.17 -30.32
C MET A 632 35.92 21.09 -29.58
N LYS A 633 35.54 19.81 -29.69
CA LYS A 633 36.34 18.68 -29.16
C LYS A 633 37.71 18.57 -29.85
N SER A 634 37.75 18.84 -31.16
CA SER A 634 38.95 18.72 -32.00
C SER A 634 39.73 20.04 -32.16
N ASP A 635 39.15 21.19 -31.80
CA ASP A 635 39.81 22.49 -31.92
C ASP A 635 41.00 22.64 -30.95
N THR A 636 42.16 22.96 -31.50
CA THR A 636 43.41 23.17 -30.76
C THR A 636 43.50 24.56 -30.12
N ARG A 637 42.69 25.53 -30.58
CA ARG A 637 42.67 26.92 -30.08
C ARG A 637 42.03 27.04 -28.68
N LEU A 638 41.25 26.04 -28.27
CA LEU A 638 40.52 26.07 -26.99
C LEU A 638 41.40 25.62 -25.81
N THR A 639 41.66 26.54 -24.87
CA THR A 639 42.48 26.30 -23.66
C THR A 639 41.95 25.15 -22.78
N GLU A 640 42.84 24.38 -22.16
CA GLU A 640 42.47 23.23 -21.31
C GLU A 640 41.55 23.60 -20.12
N GLN A 641 41.61 24.83 -19.61
CA GLN A 641 40.76 25.28 -18.50
C GLN A 641 39.31 25.58 -18.92
N ARG A 642 39.09 26.15 -20.12
CA ARG A 642 37.75 26.49 -20.63
C ARG A 642 37.07 25.33 -21.36
N ARG A 643 37.86 24.42 -21.94
CA ARG A 643 37.40 23.23 -22.66
C ARG A 643 36.33 22.42 -21.91
N PRO A 644 36.52 21.98 -20.66
CA PRO A 644 35.51 21.16 -19.97
C PRO A 644 34.21 21.93 -19.69
N GLN A 645 34.27 23.25 -19.49
CA GLN A 645 33.07 24.07 -19.23
C GLN A 645 32.22 24.22 -20.50
N VAL A 646 32.87 24.52 -21.63
CA VAL A 646 32.23 24.67 -22.95
C VAL A 646 31.65 23.35 -23.42
N LEU A 647 32.41 22.25 -23.31
CA LEU A 647 31.93 20.93 -23.71
C LEU A 647 30.75 20.47 -22.85
N LYS A 648 30.77 20.75 -21.53
CA LYS A 648 29.63 20.42 -20.66
C LYS A 648 28.39 21.26 -20.97
N ALA A 649 28.54 22.52 -21.37
CA ALA A 649 27.42 23.37 -21.76
C ALA A 649 26.78 22.90 -23.08
N LEU A 650 27.59 22.44 -24.04
CA LEU A 650 27.13 21.96 -25.34
C LEU A 650 26.65 20.50 -25.31
N ASP A 651 27.21 19.63 -24.48
CA ASP A 651 26.83 18.20 -24.36
C ASP A 651 25.67 17.99 -23.37
N GLY A 652 24.60 18.78 -23.54
CA GLY A 652 23.47 18.81 -22.62
C GLY A 652 22.19 19.29 -23.30
N GLN A 653 21.52 20.28 -22.71
CA GLN A 653 20.27 20.82 -23.23
C GLN A 653 20.48 21.48 -24.61
N ILE A 654 19.49 21.36 -25.49
CA ILE A 654 19.49 22.05 -26.78
C ILE A 654 19.32 23.54 -26.51
N LEU A 655 20.33 24.33 -26.87
CA LEU A 655 20.41 25.77 -26.65
C LEU A 655 19.62 26.54 -27.71
N GLU A 656 19.30 27.80 -27.40
CA GLU A 656 18.67 28.67 -28.39
C GLU A 656 19.63 29.00 -29.54
N VAL A 657 19.07 29.14 -30.74
CA VAL A 657 19.85 29.42 -31.96
C VAL A 657 20.71 30.68 -31.82
N ALA A 658 20.19 31.72 -31.17
CA ALA A 658 20.93 32.96 -30.91
C ALA A 658 22.13 32.75 -29.97
N GLU A 659 22.02 31.83 -29.01
CA GLU A 659 23.11 31.49 -28.10
C GLU A 659 24.20 30.68 -28.82
N LEU A 660 23.80 29.67 -29.61
CA LEU A 660 24.71 28.89 -30.46
C LEU A 660 25.51 29.79 -31.41
N PHE A 661 24.86 30.81 -31.99
CA PHE A 661 25.51 31.78 -32.86
C PHE A 661 26.48 32.69 -32.09
N ASN A 662 25.97 33.48 -31.14
CA ASN A 662 26.71 34.58 -30.53
C ASN A 662 27.82 34.11 -29.58
N GLN A 663 27.62 33.01 -28.86
CA GLN A 663 28.58 32.56 -27.85
C GLN A 663 29.59 31.55 -28.39
N TYR A 664 29.23 30.79 -29.42
CA TYR A 664 30.04 29.66 -29.90
C TYR A 664 30.46 29.79 -31.36
N ALA A 665 29.53 29.78 -32.32
CA ALA A 665 29.85 29.66 -33.74
C ALA A 665 30.60 30.89 -34.29
N ASP A 666 30.11 32.11 -33.99
CA ASP A 666 30.73 33.36 -34.46
C ASP A 666 32.09 33.60 -33.78
N GLN A 667 32.15 33.43 -32.45
CA GLN A 667 33.38 33.61 -31.67
C GLN A 667 34.50 32.64 -32.07
N ALA A 668 34.15 31.44 -32.53
CA ALA A 668 35.11 30.44 -32.99
C ALA A 668 35.47 30.57 -34.47
N GLY A 669 34.80 31.46 -35.22
CA GLY A 669 34.95 31.57 -36.67
C GLY A 669 34.51 30.30 -37.40
N TYR A 670 33.43 29.66 -36.96
CA TYR A 670 32.85 28.50 -37.66
C TYR A 670 31.82 28.96 -38.70
N TYR A 671 32.29 29.63 -39.75
CA TYR A 671 31.42 30.31 -40.73
C TYR A 671 30.45 29.38 -41.47
N ASP A 672 30.84 28.13 -41.75
CA ASP A 672 29.95 27.12 -42.32
C ASP A 672 28.79 26.78 -41.36
N ILE A 673 29.05 26.69 -40.05
CA ILE A 673 28.01 26.52 -39.02
C ILE A 673 27.16 27.79 -38.87
N CYS A 674 27.75 28.98 -38.95
CA CYS A 674 26.99 30.23 -38.95
C CYS A 674 25.96 30.28 -40.09
N ILE A 675 26.31 29.82 -41.29
CA ILE A 675 25.38 29.76 -42.43
C ILE A 675 24.27 28.73 -42.20
N LEU A 676 24.57 27.59 -41.56
CA LEU A 676 23.54 26.61 -41.16
C LEU A 676 22.59 27.19 -40.12
N ILE A 677 23.10 27.99 -39.18
CA ILE A 677 22.30 28.74 -38.22
C ILE A 677 21.40 29.75 -38.94
N TYR A 678 21.91 30.50 -39.91
CA TYR A 678 21.09 31.41 -40.72
C TYR A 678 19.95 30.69 -41.43
N HIS A 679 20.20 29.47 -41.93
CA HIS A 679 19.18 28.66 -42.59
C HIS A 679 18.09 28.22 -41.63
N CYS A 680 18.48 27.68 -40.47
CA CYS A 680 17.56 27.26 -39.43
C CYS A 680 16.74 28.43 -38.85
N ALA A 681 17.33 29.62 -38.75
CA ALA A 681 16.68 30.82 -38.22
C ALA A 681 15.84 31.61 -39.25
N ASP A 682 15.80 31.19 -40.52
CA ASP A 682 15.26 31.97 -41.65
C ASP A 682 15.83 33.41 -41.68
N HIS A 683 17.15 33.56 -41.44
CA HIS A 683 17.85 34.84 -41.51
C HIS A 683 18.05 35.24 -42.98
N ARG A 684 17.59 36.44 -43.34
CA ARG A 684 17.55 36.91 -44.74
C ARG A 684 18.37 38.17 -45.00
N ASN A 685 19.27 38.57 -44.10
CA ASN A 685 20.10 39.74 -44.34
C ASN A 685 21.22 39.39 -45.36
N PRO A 686 21.17 39.92 -46.60
CA PRO A 686 22.12 39.55 -47.64
C PRO A 686 23.56 39.99 -47.32
N ALA A 687 23.74 41.09 -46.57
CA ALA A 687 25.07 41.59 -46.22
C ALA A 687 25.80 40.65 -45.25
N ASP A 688 25.09 40.15 -44.23
CA ASP A 688 25.65 39.20 -43.26
C ASP A 688 26.00 37.88 -43.94
N ILE A 689 25.10 37.37 -44.78
CA ILE A 689 25.29 36.12 -45.53
C ILE A 689 26.47 36.25 -46.50
N GLN A 690 26.54 37.34 -47.25
CA GLN A 690 27.67 37.63 -48.15
C GLN A 690 29.01 37.69 -47.39
N SER A 691 29.07 38.44 -46.28
CA SER A 691 30.29 38.56 -45.50
C SER A 691 30.73 37.23 -44.90
N THR A 692 29.79 36.41 -44.43
CA THR A 692 30.08 35.09 -43.85
C THR A 692 30.59 34.10 -44.91
N TRP A 693 30.00 34.10 -46.10
CA TRP A 693 30.50 33.29 -47.23
C TRP A 693 31.90 33.71 -47.68
N GLN A 694 32.18 35.01 -47.72
CA GLN A 694 33.51 35.52 -48.05
C GLN A 694 34.55 35.04 -47.03
N LEU A 695 34.27 35.21 -45.74
CA LEU A 695 35.15 34.76 -44.66
C LEU A 695 35.35 33.24 -44.67
N LEU A 696 34.30 32.47 -44.98
CA LEU A 696 34.40 31.01 -45.13
C LEU A 696 35.36 30.61 -46.26
N ILE A 697 35.24 31.25 -47.44
CA ILE A 697 36.10 30.96 -48.59
C ILE A 697 37.55 31.30 -48.28
N GLU A 698 37.80 32.49 -47.70
CA GLU A 698 39.13 32.93 -47.29
C GLU A 698 39.75 31.97 -46.25
N GLN A 699 38.98 31.55 -45.25
CA GLN A 699 39.45 30.61 -44.23
C GLN A 699 39.80 29.24 -44.83
N VAL A 700 38.91 28.65 -45.63
CA VAL A 700 39.14 27.32 -46.25
C VAL A 700 40.33 27.37 -47.18
N HIS A 701 40.53 28.47 -47.91
CA HIS A 701 41.71 28.69 -48.73
C HIS A 701 42.99 28.66 -47.90
N GLN A 702 43.06 29.46 -46.84
CA GLN A 702 44.24 29.54 -45.95
C GLN A 702 44.54 28.20 -45.26
N GLU A 703 43.52 27.48 -44.81
CA GLU A 703 43.68 26.16 -44.20
C GLU A 703 44.24 25.13 -45.20
N ALA A 704 43.78 25.16 -46.45
CA ALA A 704 44.27 24.28 -47.50
C ALA A 704 45.72 24.59 -47.92
N GLU A 705 46.09 25.88 -47.99
CA GLU A 705 47.48 26.29 -48.25
C GLU A 705 48.45 25.78 -47.16
N ASN A 706 47.99 25.71 -45.91
CA ASN A 706 48.80 25.26 -44.79
C ASN A 706 48.88 23.72 -44.64
N SER A 707 47.90 22.98 -45.18
CA SER A 707 47.78 21.52 -44.99
C SER A 707 48.50 20.71 -46.08
N ASP A 708 48.73 21.28 -47.27
CA ASP A 708 49.34 20.66 -48.47
C ASP A 708 48.70 19.33 -48.94
N GLN A 709 47.56 18.94 -48.35
CA GLN A 709 46.81 17.72 -48.65
C GLN A 709 45.96 17.82 -49.92
N MET A 710 45.46 19.03 -50.21
CA MET A 710 44.51 19.29 -51.28
C MET A 710 44.71 20.71 -51.80
N ARG A 711 44.49 20.94 -53.11
CA ARG A 711 44.62 22.28 -53.67
C ARG A 711 43.54 23.20 -53.10
N PRO A 712 43.83 24.48 -52.78
CA PRO A 712 42.86 25.36 -52.13
C PRO A 712 41.53 25.50 -52.86
N PHE A 713 41.53 25.48 -54.19
CA PHE A 713 40.29 25.52 -54.95
C PHE A 713 39.42 24.26 -54.81
N GLU A 714 40.05 23.08 -54.73
CA GLU A 714 39.35 21.80 -54.55
C GLU A 714 38.71 21.78 -53.15
N ALA A 715 39.42 22.25 -52.12
CA ALA A 715 38.89 22.37 -50.76
C ALA A 715 37.69 23.34 -50.68
N VAL A 716 37.78 24.50 -51.34
CA VAL A 716 36.67 25.47 -51.43
C VAL A 716 35.47 24.86 -52.18
N ALA A 717 35.70 24.23 -53.34
CA ALA A 717 34.64 23.56 -54.11
C ALA A 717 33.92 22.49 -53.27
N LEU A 718 34.68 21.63 -52.59
CA LEU A 718 34.14 20.61 -51.71
C LEU A 718 33.32 21.19 -50.56
N LYS A 719 33.81 22.28 -49.93
CA LYS A 719 33.09 22.93 -48.83
C LYS A 719 31.80 23.57 -49.32
N VAL A 720 31.83 24.32 -50.42
CA VAL A 720 30.64 24.94 -51.04
C VAL A 720 29.62 23.88 -51.42
N ARG A 721 30.06 22.77 -52.04
CA ARG A 721 29.18 21.67 -52.41
C ARG A 721 28.56 20.97 -51.19
N SER A 722 29.39 20.66 -50.18
CA SER A 722 28.90 20.05 -48.94
C SER A 722 27.87 20.94 -48.24
N LEU A 723 28.12 22.24 -48.19
CA LEU A 723 27.20 23.19 -47.56
C LEU A 723 25.94 23.41 -48.42
N GLY A 724 26.08 23.51 -49.74
CA GLY A 724 24.95 23.60 -50.67
C GLY A 724 23.99 22.42 -50.57
N GLN A 725 24.51 21.19 -50.41
CA GLN A 725 23.69 20.00 -50.15
C GLN A 725 22.93 20.09 -48.82
N ARG A 726 23.59 20.53 -47.75
CA ARG A 726 22.99 20.67 -46.42
C ARG A 726 21.95 21.79 -46.35
N LEU A 727 22.13 22.85 -47.13
CA LEU A 727 21.22 23.99 -47.24
C LEU A 727 20.09 23.76 -48.25
N HIS A 728 20.10 22.62 -48.95
CA HIS A 728 19.21 22.34 -50.08
C HIS A 728 19.20 23.46 -51.14
N ALA A 729 20.34 24.12 -51.33
CA ALA A 729 20.49 25.29 -52.21
C ALA A 729 19.39 26.36 -52.01
N ALA A 730 18.94 26.59 -50.77
CA ALA A 730 17.91 27.59 -50.47
C ALA A 730 18.37 29.00 -50.86
N GLU A 731 17.53 29.74 -51.59
CA GLU A 731 17.88 31.04 -52.19
C GLU A 731 18.36 32.09 -51.18
N ALA A 732 17.83 32.07 -49.95
CA ALA A 732 18.22 33.02 -48.91
C ALA A 732 19.65 32.82 -48.42
N THR A 733 20.06 31.58 -48.13
CA THR A 733 21.36 31.25 -47.52
C THR A 733 22.40 30.74 -48.50
N PHE A 734 21.97 30.29 -49.68
CA PHE A 734 22.80 29.96 -50.84
C PHE A 734 22.45 30.89 -52.03
N PRO A 735 22.63 32.22 -51.90
CA PRO A 735 22.23 33.17 -52.94
C PRO A 735 23.17 33.09 -54.15
N ILE A 736 22.71 32.47 -55.23
CA ILE A 736 23.45 32.36 -56.50
C ILE A 736 23.95 33.73 -57.00
N PRO A 737 23.15 34.82 -56.99
CA PRO A 737 23.60 36.14 -57.47
C PRO A 737 24.75 36.75 -56.66
N ILE A 738 25.07 36.21 -55.48
CA ILE A 738 26.15 36.67 -54.62
C ILE A 738 27.31 35.68 -54.64
N LEU A 739 27.02 34.39 -54.45
CA LEU A 739 28.02 33.34 -54.30
C LEU A 739 28.73 33.01 -55.62
N LEU A 740 28.01 33.02 -56.74
CA LEU A 740 28.60 32.75 -58.05
C LEU A 740 29.62 33.84 -58.45
N PRO A 741 29.30 35.15 -58.40
CA PRO A 741 30.31 36.19 -58.61
C PRO A 741 31.48 36.12 -57.64
N MET A 742 31.21 35.79 -56.36
CA MET A 742 32.24 35.68 -55.33
C MET A 742 33.24 34.56 -55.64
N LEU A 743 32.76 33.37 -56.03
CA LEU A 743 33.62 32.23 -56.39
C LEU A 743 34.36 32.47 -57.70
N LEU A 744 33.75 33.15 -58.67
CA LEU A 744 34.43 33.56 -59.89
C LEU A 744 35.56 34.55 -59.61
N ARG A 745 35.33 35.55 -58.74
CA ARG A 745 36.39 36.51 -58.32
C ARG A 745 37.53 35.76 -57.61
N TYR A 746 37.19 34.87 -56.68
CA TYR A 746 38.15 33.99 -56.02
C TYR A 746 38.94 33.14 -57.02
N ALA A 747 38.28 32.56 -58.02
CA ALA A 747 38.95 31.76 -59.04
C ALA A 747 39.96 32.59 -59.83
N LEU A 748 39.59 33.80 -60.24
CA LEU A 748 40.48 34.69 -60.99
C LEU A 748 41.69 35.16 -60.16
N GLU A 749 41.51 35.44 -58.88
CA GLU A 749 42.57 35.95 -58.01
C GLU A 749 43.58 34.87 -57.63
N TYR A 750 43.12 33.66 -57.30
CA TYR A 750 43.96 32.63 -56.67
C TYR A 750 44.30 31.45 -57.59
N GLN A 751 43.67 31.30 -58.76
CA GLN A 751 43.75 30.06 -59.55
C GLN A 751 44.31 30.21 -60.96
N ASN A 752 45.30 31.08 -61.13
CA ASN A 752 45.95 31.32 -62.42
C ASN A 752 46.46 30.05 -63.15
N ASN A 753 46.43 28.84 -62.55
CA ASN A 753 46.74 27.54 -63.16
C ASN A 753 45.92 26.33 -62.58
N ALA A 754 44.60 26.43 -62.38
CA ALA A 754 43.78 25.27 -61.99
C ALA A 754 43.72 24.18 -63.08
N ALA A 755 43.56 22.91 -62.69
CA ALA A 755 43.49 21.77 -63.61
C ALA A 755 42.17 21.69 -64.39
N SER A 756 41.07 22.22 -63.81
CA SER A 756 39.80 22.41 -64.50
C SER A 756 39.47 23.90 -64.54
N PRO A 757 39.37 24.52 -65.73
CA PRO A 757 39.02 25.94 -65.84
C PRO A 757 37.55 26.22 -65.48
N MET A 758 36.69 25.20 -65.44
CA MET A 758 35.23 25.34 -65.26
C MET A 758 34.73 24.86 -63.89
N TRP A 759 35.62 24.62 -62.92
CA TRP A 759 35.25 24.02 -61.63
C TRP A 759 34.17 24.82 -60.86
N VAL A 760 34.12 26.15 -61.01
CA VAL A 760 33.08 26.97 -60.37
C VAL A 760 31.72 26.54 -60.90
N MET A 761 31.57 26.46 -62.22
CA MET A 761 30.33 26.02 -62.86
C MET A 761 29.99 24.59 -62.47
N ASP A 762 30.99 23.69 -62.49
CA ASP A 762 30.81 22.29 -62.09
C ASP A 762 30.29 22.17 -60.65
N THR A 763 30.77 23.02 -59.73
CA THR A 763 30.32 23.02 -58.33
C THR A 763 28.82 23.30 -58.20
N PHE A 764 28.27 24.22 -58.99
CA PHE A 764 26.83 24.52 -58.97
C PHE A 764 26.01 23.47 -59.75
N LEU A 765 26.51 22.99 -60.89
CA LEU A 765 25.83 21.97 -61.69
C LEU A 765 25.74 20.62 -60.94
N GLU A 766 26.78 20.25 -60.18
CA GLU A 766 26.77 19.06 -59.31
C GLU A 766 25.80 19.16 -58.12
N LEU A 767 25.30 20.37 -57.81
CA LEU A 767 24.24 20.60 -56.83
C LEU A 767 22.83 20.56 -57.44
N ASP A 768 22.70 20.09 -58.69
CA ASP A 768 21.46 20.10 -59.48
C ASP A 768 20.85 21.52 -59.64
N ILE A 769 21.70 22.56 -59.61
CA ILE A 769 21.28 23.94 -59.87
C ILE A 769 21.13 24.13 -61.38
N ARG A 770 19.91 24.44 -61.80
CA ARG A 770 19.58 24.60 -63.22
C ARG A 770 20.42 25.72 -63.87
N PRO A 771 20.96 25.50 -65.09
CA PRO A 771 21.68 26.53 -65.83
C PRO A 771 20.88 27.82 -66.04
N SER A 772 19.54 27.73 -66.09
CA SER A 772 18.65 28.89 -66.17
C SER A 772 18.78 29.88 -65.02
N ALA A 773 19.26 29.45 -63.85
CA ALA A 773 19.53 30.33 -62.71
C ALA A 773 20.95 30.93 -62.76
N LEU A 774 21.89 30.27 -63.44
CA LEU A 774 23.30 30.66 -63.50
C LEU A 774 23.57 31.63 -64.66
N VAL A 775 23.01 31.37 -65.84
CA VAL A 775 23.23 32.15 -67.07
C VAL A 775 22.92 33.65 -66.89
N PRO A 776 21.78 34.07 -66.32
CA PRO A 776 21.46 35.49 -66.17
C PRO A 776 22.45 36.24 -65.28
N VAL A 777 23.00 35.57 -64.25
CA VAL A 777 23.97 36.16 -63.33
C VAL A 777 25.30 36.43 -64.04
N ILE A 778 25.80 35.46 -64.81
CA ILE A 778 27.05 35.63 -65.57
C ILE A 778 26.85 36.61 -66.74
N GLU A 779 25.71 36.57 -67.40
CA GLU A 779 25.33 37.53 -68.44
C GLU A 779 25.35 38.96 -67.89
N GLN A 780 24.73 39.18 -66.73
CA GLN A 780 24.77 40.47 -66.05
C GLN A 780 26.21 40.88 -65.73
N MET A 781 27.04 39.99 -65.19
CA MET A 781 28.46 40.29 -64.92
C MET A 781 29.24 40.65 -66.19
N TYR A 782 28.97 39.95 -67.30
CA TYR A 782 29.63 40.16 -68.59
C TYR A 782 29.33 41.55 -69.18
N TYR A 783 28.09 42.02 -69.04
CA TYR A 783 27.66 43.34 -69.52
C TYR A 783 27.98 44.49 -68.54
N THR A 784 27.93 44.24 -67.23
CA THR A 784 28.18 45.29 -66.21
C THR A 784 29.66 45.72 -66.20
N ASN A 785 30.58 44.85 -66.64
CA ASN A 785 32.00 45.15 -66.84
C ASN A 785 32.67 45.71 -65.56
N GLU A 786 32.41 45.06 -64.43
CA GLU A 786 32.99 45.41 -63.13
C GLU A 786 34.34 44.72 -62.92
N GLN A 787 35.25 45.37 -62.19
CA GLN A 787 36.50 44.75 -61.72
C GLN A 787 36.19 43.51 -60.86
N PRO A 788 36.94 42.39 -60.98
CA PRO A 788 38.17 42.17 -61.77
C PRO A 788 37.94 41.70 -63.23
N PHE A 789 36.69 41.62 -63.69
CA PHE A 789 36.31 41.08 -65.01
C PHE A 789 36.25 42.15 -66.10
N VAL A 790 37.36 42.87 -66.28
CA VAL A 790 37.50 43.86 -67.36
C VAL A 790 38.59 43.45 -68.35
N GLY A 791 38.51 43.95 -69.59
CA GLY A 791 39.50 43.67 -70.63
C GLY A 791 39.65 42.17 -70.90
N ARG A 792 40.88 41.63 -70.84
CA ARG A 792 41.16 40.22 -71.16
C ARG A 792 40.49 39.22 -70.22
N HIS A 793 40.12 39.61 -69.00
CA HIS A 793 39.45 38.71 -68.06
C HIS A 793 37.97 38.49 -68.39
N ARG A 794 37.36 39.32 -69.26
CA ARG A 794 36.01 39.08 -69.79
C ARG A 794 35.89 37.80 -70.61
N ARG A 795 37.02 37.33 -71.17
CA ARG A 795 37.09 36.05 -71.91
C ARG A 795 36.72 34.85 -71.04
N ILE A 796 36.97 34.92 -69.74
CA ILE A 796 36.65 33.86 -68.78
C ILE A 796 35.13 33.76 -68.64
N LEU A 797 34.44 34.89 -68.39
CA LEU A 797 32.98 34.93 -68.33
C LEU A 797 32.32 34.49 -69.64
N ALA A 798 32.90 34.85 -70.79
CA ALA A 798 32.42 34.39 -72.09
C ALA A 798 32.58 32.86 -72.27
N ALA A 799 33.67 32.28 -71.79
CA ALA A 799 33.88 30.83 -71.80
C ALA A 799 32.92 30.11 -70.84
N ASP A 800 32.66 30.67 -69.66
CA ASP A 800 31.70 30.15 -68.68
C ASP A 800 30.26 30.16 -69.24
N LEU A 801 29.85 31.24 -69.92
CA LEU A 801 28.55 31.33 -70.60
C LEU A 801 28.39 30.24 -71.66
N ILE A 802 29.41 30.03 -72.50
CA ILE A 802 29.39 28.97 -73.52
C ILE A 802 29.28 27.60 -72.86
N TYR A 803 30.01 27.36 -71.78
CA TYR A 803 29.97 26.10 -71.05
C TYR A 803 28.59 25.83 -70.45
N LEU A 804 27.99 26.82 -69.79
CA LEU A 804 26.63 26.70 -69.22
C LEU A 804 25.56 26.51 -70.30
N VAL A 805 25.64 27.21 -71.43
CA VAL A 805 24.70 27.02 -72.55
C VAL A 805 24.85 25.62 -73.15
N GLN A 806 26.06 25.08 -73.26
CA GLN A 806 26.28 23.69 -73.66
C GLN A 806 25.68 22.71 -72.65
N ALA A 807 25.86 22.95 -71.35
CA ALA A 807 25.30 22.12 -70.29
C ALA A 807 23.75 22.15 -70.35
N TRP A 808 23.16 23.33 -70.51
CA TRP A 808 21.72 23.51 -70.61
C TRP A 808 21.13 22.85 -71.87
N LEU A 809 21.83 22.96 -73.00
CA LEU A 809 21.42 22.26 -74.23
C LEU A 809 21.44 20.75 -74.04
N ARG A 810 22.50 20.19 -73.41
CA ARG A 810 22.58 18.76 -73.10
C ARG A 810 21.49 18.32 -72.13
N GLU A 811 21.13 19.16 -71.16
CA GLU A 811 20.04 18.91 -70.21
C GLU A 811 18.69 18.86 -70.92
N SER A 812 18.35 19.86 -71.75
CA SER A 812 17.12 19.85 -72.56
C SER A 812 17.06 18.68 -73.53
N GLU A 813 18.18 18.31 -74.17
CA GLU A 813 18.27 17.14 -75.04
C GLU A 813 18.09 15.82 -74.26
N ARG A 814 18.61 15.74 -73.04
CA ARG A 814 18.47 14.57 -72.16
C ARG A 814 17.05 14.40 -71.63
N HIS A 815 16.36 15.49 -71.32
CA HIS A 815 14.95 15.47 -70.89
C HIS A 815 13.96 15.28 -72.06
N GLY A 816 14.42 15.48 -73.30
CA GLY A 816 13.58 15.36 -74.49
C GLY A 816 12.56 16.49 -74.61
N ASP A 817 12.90 17.67 -74.09
CA ASP A 817 12.00 18.82 -74.09
C ASP A 817 11.68 19.24 -75.53
N SER A 818 10.40 19.49 -75.81
CA SER A 818 9.96 19.95 -77.15
C SER A 818 10.42 21.38 -77.47
N VAL A 819 10.77 22.15 -76.44
CA VAL A 819 11.28 23.52 -76.52
C VAL A 819 12.62 23.56 -75.81
N LEU A 820 13.69 23.85 -76.55
CA LEU A 820 15.02 23.97 -75.97
C LEU A 820 15.05 25.09 -74.94
N PHE A 821 15.80 24.89 -73.85
CA PHE A 821 15.97 25.89 -72.78
C PHE A 821 14.66 26.26 -72.06
N GLY A 822 13.63 25.41 -72.15
CA GLY A 822 12.39 25.49 -71.38
C GLY A 822 11.31 26.43 -71.93
N SER A 823 11.67 27.52 -72.63
CA SER A 823 10.70 28.41 -73.31
C SER A 823 11.29 29.04 -74.58
N ASP A 824 10.42 29.38 -75.54
CA ASP A 824 10.81 30.05 -76.79
C ASP A 824 11.49 31.40 -76.53
N ASP A 825 11.04 32.13 -75.50
CA ASP A 825 11.64 33.39 -75.06
C ASP A 825 13.07 33.19 -74.53
N SER A 826 13.31 32.10 -73.77
CA SER A 826 14.64 31.78 -73.24
C SER A 826 15.58 31.34 -74.37
N ALA A 827 15.08 30.55 -75.33
CA ALA A 827 15.83 30.15 -76.51
C ALA A 827 16.22 31.35 -77.39
N ALA A 828 15.30 32.30 -77.58
CA ALA A 828 15.57 33.56 -78.30
C ALA A 828 16.60 34.42 -77.56
N GLY A 829 16.49 34.55 -76.23
CA GLY A 829 17.46 35.27 -75.41
C GLY A 829 18.87 34.66 -75.46
N ILE A 830 18.96 33.32 -75.47
CA ILE A 830 20.25 32.62 -75.61
C ILE A 830 20.83 32.80 -77.01
N ASP A 831 20.03 32.77 -78.08
CA ASP A 831 20.53 33.05 -79.44
C ASP A 831 21.01 34.50 -79.58
N GLU A 832 20.33 35.46 -78.96
CA GLU A 832 20.78 36.85 -78.90
C GLU A 832 22.09 37.00 -78.12
N LEU A 833 22.21 36.35 -76.95
CA LEU A 833 23.43 36.30 -76.15
C LEU A 833 24.59 35.68 -76.93
N LEU A 834 24.39 34.55 -77.60
CA LEU A 834 25.42 33.91 -78.43
C LEU A 834 25.78 34.76 -79.65
N THR A 835 24.84 35.50 -80.21
CA THR A 835 25.10 36.45 -81.31
C THR A 835 25.95 37.63 -80.84
N SER A 836 25.64 38.17 -79.67
CA SER A 836 26.41 39.22 -78.99
C SER A 836 27.85 38.76 -78.68
N LEU A 837 28.00 37.54 -78.14
CA LEU A 837 29.30 36.93 -77.88
C LEU A 837 30.10 36.71 -79.17
N ALA A 838 29.48 36.19 -80.24
CA ALA A 838 30.14 35.95 -81.53
C ALA A 838 30.70 37.22 -82.19
N GLY A 839 30.11 38.38 -81.91
CA GLY A 839 30.57 39.70 -82.39
C GLY A 839 31.64 40.36 -81.50
N SER A 840 31.95 39.79 -80.35
CA SER A 840 32.92 40.34 -79.38
C SER A 840 34.36 39.92 -79.67
N GLN A 841 35.35 40.68 -79.19
CA GLN A 841 36.79 40.29 -79.24
C GLN A 841 37.20 39.39 -78.06
N ASP A 842 36.22 38.91 -77.30
CA ASP A 842 36.40 38.21 -76.04
C ASP A 842 36.39 36.67 -76.22
N LEU A 843 36.33 36.17 -77.46
CA LEU A 843 36.37 34.74 -77.79
C LEU A 843 37.71 34.33 -78.41
N ASP A 844 38.27 33.22 -77.92
CA ASP A 844 39.38 32.53 -78.59
C ASP A 844 38.84 31.61 -79.70
N ALA A 845 39.70 31.18 -80.64
CA ALA A 845 39.27 30.43 -81.84
C ALA A 845 38.45 29.16 -81.54
N ALA A 846 38.75 28.46 -80.44
CA ALA A 846 37.99 27.29 -79.99
C ALA A 846 36.59 27.66 -79.47
N ASN A 847 36.48 28.77 -78.73
CA ASN A 847 35.20 29.26 -78.21
C ASN A 847 34.34 29.86 -79.33
N GLN A 848 34.96 30.50 -80.33
CA GLN A 848 34.26 30.96 -81.54
C GLN A 848 33.60 29.79 -82.28
N GLN A 849 34.36 28.70 -82.49
CA GLN A 849 33.83 27.49 -83.12
C GLN A 849 32.72 26.85 -82.28
N ALA A 850 32.84 26.85 -80.95
CA ALA A 850 31.80 26.34 -80.05
C ALA A 850 30.51 27.16 -80.15
N VAL A 851 30.59 28.49 -80.23
CA VAL A 851 29.43 29.38 -80.43
C VAL A 851 28.78 29.13 -81.78
N ASP A 852 29.54 29.00 -82.87
CA ASP A 852 28.99 28.73 -84.20
C ASP A 852 28.25 27.37 -84.24
N ILE A 853 28.79 26.35 -83.57
CA ILE A 853 28.12 25.04 -83.44
C ILE A 853 26.84 25.16 -82.61
N LEU A 854 26.88 25.84 -81.46
CA LEU A 854 25.70 26.04 -80.61
C LEU A 854 24.59 26.77 -81.36
N ARG A 855 24.89 27.91 -81.99
CA ARG A 855 23.91 28.68 -82.78
C ARG A 855 23.34 27.86 -83.93
N GLY A 856 24.18 27.06 -84.59
CA GLY A 856 23.73 26.11 -85.62
C GLY A 856 22.72 25.09 -85.10
N ARG A 857 22.95 24.52 -83.91
CA ARG A 857 22.04 23.54 -83.28
C ARG A 857 20.74 24.20 -82.79
N ILE A 858 20.82 25.39 -82.19
CA ILE A 858 19.64 26.13 -81.72
C ILE A 858 18.76 26.55 -82.90
N ALA A 859 19.35 27.08 -83.98
CA ALA A 859 18.62 27.44 -85.20
C ALA A 859 18.00 26.24 -85.93
N GLN A 860 18.55 25.03 -85.76
CA GLN A 860 17.94 23.79 -86.26
C GLN A 860 16.74 23.35 -85.41
N ALA A 861 16.77 23.58 -84.11
CA ALA A 861 15.70 23.20 -83.20
C ALA A 861 14.56 24.23 -83.12
N MET A 862 14.81 25.49 -83.46
CA MET A 862 13.77 26.55 -83.57
C MET A 862 13.03 26.54 -84.93
N ARG A 863 13.38 25.64 -85.85
CA ARG A 863 12.71 25.43 -87.15
C ARG A 863 11.81 24.22 -87.09
#